data_AF-A0A9E0T5P6-F1
#
_entry.id   AF-A0A9E0T5P6-F1
#
_cell.length_a   1.000
_cell.length_b   1.000
_cell.length_c   1.000
_cell.angle_alpha   90.00
_cell.angle_beta   90.00
_cell.angle_gamma   90.00
#
_symmetry.space_group_name_H-M   'P 1'
#
loop_
_entity.id
_entity.type
_entity.pdbx_description
1 polymer ?
#
loop_
_entity_poly.entity_id
_entity_poly.type
_entity_poly.pdbx_seq_one_letter_code
_entity_poly.pdbx_strand_id
1 'polypeptide(L)'
;MSGAKKKPTIGYRYYMSLHMGGCRGPVDALIAIMVGGKKAWSGAMTASGTTAIDQPNLFGGDKGEGGIVGALTVMMGESTQAPNPALGVLHGTLLPAFRRVLTLLFDGEVCALSPNPQPWKFRVRRILAGWAGDAPWYPEKAVVALTGSDGTPIQAMNPIHILYQCATDPTFGRGLPSAFLDDALWRAAADTCYAEGLGLCIRWTRTQPVNDFCQTVVDHIGAALSWDFTTGLLSPILIRGGYEPSTLPLFDADSGLLAIESDESAAQASQVNQITVNWGDPIIDQVQTVTVSNSAAILAAGGTLNKTVSYVGLPTLALATRIAQRDLQAESAGLHKYKLTLDRRAYALRPGQPFRIRDAAGNVLIVRAGPVAQGTLSAGAITVTAVQDIYGLPDNSYVAGQPGTWNPPDHSAIAPSVQAAIEVSYRDLARNLSAADLAALDADACYLGTLARRPSPLALNYQVSSQTGAEAYVVRGSGDWCPGGTLSAAIDEIATTITLAGGVDLDLPTIPCAALIDAEIVRVDGLDPVTGIATIARGCVDTVPAPHAAGAQVWLLDDYTGSDSRQYAPAEVVTAELLTHTPSATLDPSLATPVSVTMDQRMDRPYPPGNVAINGQSWPALLTGDLTTTWAHRDRLLQADQLIDTTATDVGPESGTTYTWRVFFDGTLEHSETAIPGTAFGPYTPTATDGLCRIELEAQRDGLTSWQMQVRQALYDAAGFVEAQDAEPLITESGDLIILG
;
A
#
# COMPACT_ATOMS: atom_id res chain seq x y z
N MET A 1 -19.26 29.10 49.87
CA MET A 1 -20.02 28.14 49.05
C MET A 1 -19.80 28.49 47.58
N SER A 2 -18.84 27.86 46.91
CA SER A 2 -18.66 28.03 45.47
C SER A 2 -19.71 27.18 44.76
N GLY A 3 -20.66 27.83 44.10
CA GLY A 3 -21.64 27.15 43.25
C GLY A 3 -20.91 26.41 42.13
N ALA A 4 -21.03 25.08 42.12
CA ALA A 4 -20.53 24.25 41.03
C ALA A 4 -21.21 24.72 39.74
N LYS A 5 -20.43 25.26 38.79
CA LYS A 5 -20.91 25.58 37.44
C LYS A 5 -21.52 24.31 36.83
N LYS A 6 -22.82 24.34 36.52
CA LYS A 6 -23.48 23.30 35.71
C LYS A 6 -22.69 23.16 34.39
N LYS A 7 -22.14 21.98 34.13
CA LYS A 7 -21.52 21.67 32.83
C LYS A 7 -22.59 21.86 31.75
N PRO A 8 -22.35 22.70 30.72
CA PRO A 8 -23.32 22.86 29.64
C PRO A 8 -23.43 21.55 28.85
N THR A 9 -24.66 21.15 28.49
CA THR A 9 -24.87 20.06 27.54
C THR A 9 -24.43 20.54 26.16
N ILE A 10 -23.37 19.93 25.62
CA ILE A 10 -22.81 20.27 24.30
C ILE A 10 -23.48 19.50 23.15
N GLY A 11 -24.26 18.46 23.45
CA GLY A 11 -25.06 17.69 22.49
C GLY A 11 -25.62 16.40 23.09
N TYR A 12 -26.24 15.57 22.26
CA TYR A 12 -26.88 14.31 22.66
C TYR A 12 -26.31 13.13 21.85
N ARG A 13 -26.39 11.94 22.44
CA ARG A 13 -26.23 10.66 21.72
C ARG A 13 -27.61 10.09 21.45
N TYR A 14 -27.81 9.57 20.25
CA TYR A 14 -29.09 9.03 19.79
C TYR A 14 -29.02 7.51 19.73
N TYR A 15 -29.99 6.85 20.34
CA TYR A 15 -30.10 5.40 20.38
C TYR A 15 -31.37 4.98 19.65
N MET A 16 -31.27 3.92 18.84
CA MET A 16 -32.39 3.38 18.09
C MET A 16 -32.29 1.85 17.98
N SER A 17 -33.45 1.19 18.03
CA SER A 17 -33.58 -0.18 17.55
C SER A 17 -33.99 -0.15 16.08
N LEU A 18 -33.17 -0.71 15.19
CA LEU A 18 -33.37 -0.74 13.75
C LEU A 18 -33.61 -2.17 13.27
N HIS A 19 -34.81 -2.46 12.78
CA HIS A 19 -35.10 -3.71 12.07
C HIS A 19 -34.99 -3.48 10.56
N MET A 20 -33.98 -4.09 9.94
CA MET A 20 -33.54 -3.83 8.57
C MET A 20 -33.70 -5.09 7.71
N GLY A 21 -34.30 -4.95 6.53
CA GLY A 21 -34.36 -6.01 5.52
C GLY A 21 -33.17 -5.92 4.57
N GLY A 22 -32.41 -7.00 4.42
CA GLY A 22 -31.24 -7.06 3.54
C GLY A 22 -31.59 -7.53 2.14
N CYS A 23 -31.80 -8.84 1.99
CA CYS A 23 -32.12 -9.47 0.71
C CYS A 23 -32.87 -10.79 0.91
N ARG A 24 -33.14 -11.53 -0.18
CA ARG A 24 -33.74 -12.86 -0.11
C ARG A 24 -32.74 -13.84 0.53
N GLY A 25 -33.18 -14.50 1.59
CA GLY A 25 -32.41 -15.50 2.32
C GLY A 25 -32.86 -16.95 2.04
N PRO A 26 -32.18 -17.95 2.64
CA PRO A 26 -30.96 -17.79 3.42
C PRO A 26 -29.77 -17.30 2.59
N VAL A 27 -28.86 -16.57 3.23
CA VAL A 27 -27.55 -16.17 2.69
C VAL A 27 -26.47 -17.02 3.34
N ASP A 28 -25.30 -17.16 2.70
CA ASP A 28 -24.19 -17.91 3.31
C ASP A 28 -23.51 -17.12 4.42
N ALA A 29 -23.39 -15.80 4.24
CA ALA A 29 -22.72 -14.95 5.22
C ALA A 29 -23.06 -13.46 5.10
N LEU A 30 -23.05 -12.78 6.25
CA LEU A 30 -22.84 -11.33 6.34
C LEU A 30 -21.34 -11.05 6.40
N ILE A 31 -20.85 -10.20 5.50
CA ILE A 31 -19.41 -9.94 5.29
C ILE A 31 -18.99 -8.58 5.87
N ALA A 32 -19.78 -7.54 5.62
CA ALA A 32 -19.45 -6.19 6.09
C ALA A 32 -20.70 -5.33 6.23
N ILE A 33 -20.60 -4.32 7.09
CA ILE A 33 -21.59 -3.27 7.28
C ILE A 33 -20.88 -1.93 7.13
N MET A 34 -21.37 -1.11 6.20
CA MET A 34 -20.93 0.26 6.01
C MET A 34 -22.02 1.19 6.53
N VAL A 35 -21.63 2.23 7.27
CA VAL A 35 -22.53 3.27 7.76
C VAL A 35 -21.92 4.63 7.39
N GLY A 36 -22.66 5.46 6.65
CA GLY A 36 -22.14 6.75 6.17
C GLY A 36 -20.89 6.63 5.28
N GLY A 37 -20.76 5.52 4.53
CA GLY A 37 -19.59 5.23 3.71
C GLY A 37 -18.36 4.71 4.47
N LYS A 38 -18.43 4.57 5.81
CA LYS A 38 -17.36 4.03 6.65
C LYS A 38 -17.67 2.61 7.11
N LYS A 39 -16.64 1.77 7.25
CA LYS A 39 -16.78 0.38 7.68
C LYS A 39 -17.09 0.32 9.18
N ALA A 40 -18.33 0.02 9.54
CA ALA A 40 -18.76 -0.12 10.93
C ALA A 40 -18.50 -1.54 11.47
N TRP A 41 -18.59 -2.55 10.61
CA TRP A 41 -18.35 -3.94 10.97
C TRP A 41 -17.81 -4.73 9.78
N SER A 42 -16.94 -5.68 10.04
CA SER A 42 -16.50 -6.69 9.07
C SER A 42 -16.23 -8.03 9.74
N GLY A 43 -16.49 -9.11 9.02
CA GLY A 43 -16.28 -10.47 9.48
C GLY A 43 -16.88 -11.46 8.50
N ALA A 44 -17.00 -12.72 8.89
CA ALA A 44 -17.73 -13.72 8.11
C ALA A 44 -18.73 -14.41 9.04
N MET A 45 -19.86 -13.75 9.29
CA MET A 45 -20.90 -14.36 10.11
C MET A 45 -21.75 -15.27 9.23
N THR A 46 -21.64 -16.58 9.45
CA THR A 46 -22.20 -17.62 8.57
C THR A 46 -23.48 -18.28 9.10
N ALA A 47 -23.95 -17.85 10.28
CA ALA A 47 -25.15 -18.37 10.91
C ALA A 47 -25.94 -17.23 11.57
N SER A 48 -27.25 -17.43 11.71
CA SER A 48 -28.10 -16.54 12.50
C SER A 48 -27.61 -16.45 13.94
N GLY A 49 -27.53 -15.23 14.49
CA GLY A 49 -26.97 -14.99 15.80
C GLY A 49 -26.80 -13.51 16.10
N THR A 50 -26.23 -13.21 17.27
CA THR A 50 -25.98 -11.84 17.72
C THR A 50 -24.48 -11.57 17.80
N THR A 51 -24.06 -10.44 17.25
CA THR A 51 -22.73 -9.85 17.40
C THR A 51 -22.87 -8.43 17.96
N ALA A 52 -21.78 -7.79 18.35
CA ALA A 52 -21.76 -6.38 18.66
C ALA A 52 -21.09 -5.57 17.52
N ILE A 53 -21.48 -4.31 17.39
CA ILE A 53 -20.71 -3.27 16.72
C ILE A 53 -20.20 -2.35 17.82
N ASP A 54 -18.89 -2.11 17.88
CA ASP A 54 -18.26 -1.25 18.88
C ASP A 54 -17.29 -0.28 18.19
N GLN A 55 -17.87 0.73 17.53
CA GLN A 55 -17.13 1.75 16.79
C GLN A 55 -17.55 3.15 17.26
N PRO A 56 -17.25 3.53 18.52
CA PRO A 56 -17.71 4.79 19.12
C PRO A 56 -17.14 6.04 18.44
N ASN A 57 -16.01 5.91 17.74
CA ASN A 57 -15.31 7.01 17.08
C ASN A 57 -15.46 7.01 15.56
N LEU A 58 -16.38 6.21 14.99
CA LEU A 58 -16.53 6.03 13.54
C LEU A 58 -16.66 7.38 12.79
N PHE A 59 -17.33 8.36 13.41
CA PHE A 59 -17.55 9.70 12.87
C PHE A 59 -16.86 10.80 13.70
N GLY A 60 -15.72 10.49 14.32
CA GLY A 60 -14.92 11.46 15.09
C GLY A 60 -15.22 11.53 16.58
N GLY A 61 -16.01 10.58 17.10
CA GLY A 61 -16.25 10.42 18.54
C GLY A 61 -17.02 11.56 19.17
N ASP A 62 -16.77 11.84 20.45
CA ASP A 62 -17.47 12.88 21.23
C ASP A 62 -17.24 14.31 20.71
N LYS A 63 -16.20 14.53 19.90
CA LYS A 63 -15.94 15.82 19.23
C LYS A 63 -16.52 15.88 17.81
N GLY A 64 -17.04 14.77 17.28
CA GLY A 64 -17.67 14.64 15.97
C GLY A 64 -19.09 14.09 16.07
N GLU A 65 -19.57 13.37 15.05
CA GLU A 65 -20.92 12.81 15.02
C GLU A 65 -21.06 11.47 15.78
N GLY A 66 -20.12 11.17 16.71
CA GLY A 66 -20.10 9.93 17.47
C GLY A 66 -19.71 8.70 16.65
N GLY A 67 -20.45 7.61 16.83
CA GLY A 67 -20.17 6.33 16.19
C GLY A 67 -21.34 5.35 16.23
N ILE A 68 -21.06 4.08 15.95
CA ILE A 68 -22.05 2.99 15.98
C ILE A 68 -21.66 2.00 17.07
N VAL A 69 -22.48 1.91 18.11
CA VAL A 69 -22.22 1.05 19.27
C VAL A 69 -23.51 0.35 19.68
N GLY A 70 -23.56 -0.97 19.57
CA GLY A 70 -24.78 -1.71 19.90
C GLY A 70 -24.75 -3.19 19.56
N ALA A 71 -25.78 -3.90 20.01
CA ALA A 71 -26.00 -5.29 19.65
C ALA A 71 -26.62 -5.38 18.25
N LEU A 72 -26.13 -6.31 17.44
CA LEU A 72 -26.63 -6.62 16.11
C LEU A 72 -27.01 -8.09 16.06
N THR A 73 -28.31 -8.36 15.98
CA THR A 73 -28.84 -9.71 15.73
C THR A 73 -29.11 -9.88 14.24
N VAL A 74 -28.48 -10.86 13.62
CA VAL A 74 -28.68 -11.19 12.21
C VAL A 74 -29.44 -12.49 12.09
N MET A 75 -30.42 -12.49 11.21
CA MET A 75 -31.30 -13.59 10.92
C MET A 75 -31.14 -13.90 9.43
N MET A 76 -30.44 -14.98 9.10
CA MET A 76 -30.03 -15.28 7.73
C MET A 76 -31.22 -15.56 6.81
N GLY A 77 -32.36 -15.99 7.37
CA GLY A 77 -33.59 -16.27 6.65
C GLY A 77 -33.81 -17.75 6.38
N GLU A 78 -33.35 -18.63 7.26
CA GLU A 78 -33.53 -20.08 7.16
C GLU A 78 -35.01 -20.47 7.07
N SER A 79 -35.30 -21.61 6.45
CA SER A 79 -36.68 -22.12 6.34
C SER A 79 -37.29 -22.47 7.70
N THR A 80 -36.45 -22.80 8.67
CA THR A 80 -36.81 -23.14 10.06
C THR A 80 -36.71 -21.96 11.03
N GLN A 81 -36.39 -20.75 10.55
CA GLN A 81 -36.21 -19.57 11.39
C GLN A 81 -37.43 -19.34 12.31
N ALA A 82 -37.16 -19.09 13.59
CA ALA A 82 -38.16 -18.80 14.61
C ALA A 82 -38.40 -17.28 14.72
N PRO A 83 -39.57 -16.83 15.20
CA PRO A 83 -39.80 -15.42 15.49
C PRO A 83 -38.80 -14.88 16.50
N ASN A 84 -38.23 -13.70 16.23
CA ASN A 84 -37.30 -13.05 17.14
C ASN A 84 -38.07 -12.42 18.32
N PRO A 85 -37.80 -12.83 19.58
CA PRO A 85 -38.51 -12.30 20.74
C PRO A 85 -38.37 -10.79 20.93
N ALA A 86 -37.21 -10.22 20.63
CA ALA A 86 -36.94 -8.78 20.81
C ALA A 86 -37.81 -7.92 19.87
N LEU A 87 -38.05 -8.38 18.64
CA LEU A 87 -38.98 -7.72 17.72
C LEU A 87 -40.43 -7.77 18.24
N GLY A 88 -40.84 -8.88 18.85
CA GLY A 88 -42.17 -9.01 19.45
C GLY A 88 -42.39 -8.02 20.59
N VAL A 89 -41.37 -7.78 21.42
CA VAL A 89 -41.39 -6.76 22.47
C VAL A 89 -41.52 -5.35 21.88
N LEU A 90 -40.73 -5.02 20.86
CA LEU A 90 -40.74 -3.70 20.22
C LEU A 90 -42.07 -3.34 19.55
N HIS A 91 -42.74 -4.30 18.92
CA HIS A 91 -43.99 -4.09 18.19
C HIS A 91 -45.26 -4.38 19.00
N GLY A 92 -45.14 -4.95 20.20
CA GLY A 92 -46.28 -5.29 21.07
C GLY A 92 -47.24 -6.35 20.51
N THR A 93 -46.85 -7.09 19.46
CA THR A 93 -47.67 -8.09 18.75
C THR A 93 -46.83 -9.26 18.24
N LEU A 94 -47.49 -10.36 17.86
CA LEU A 94 -46.85 -11.51 17.21
C LEU A 94 -46.41 -11.14 15.78
N LEU A 95 -45.11 -11.18 15.53
CA LEU A 95 -44.52 -10.94 14.22
C LEU A 95 -44.19 -12.23 13.48
N PRO A 96 -44.16 -12.21 12.13
CA PRO A 96 -43.68 -13.36 11.37
C PRO A 96 -42.21 -13.61 11.66
N ALA A 97 -41.76 -14.84 11.43
CA ALA A 97 -40.36 -15.21 11.60
C ALA A 97 -39.44 -14.71 10.48
N PHE A 98 -39.92 -13.91 9.52
CA PHE A 98 -39.16 -13.40 8.37
C PHE A 98 -38.35 -14.46 7.59
N ARG A 99 -38.86 -15.70 7.53
CA ARG A 99 -38.23 -16.81 6.79
C ARG A 99 -38.00 -16.42 5.33
N ARG A 100 -36.92 -16.92 4.74
CA ARG A 100 -36.49 -16.65 3.36
C ARG A 100 -36.11 -15.18 3.10
N VAL A 101 -35.87 -14.40 4.15
CA VAL A 101 -35.38 -13.02 4.06
C VAL A 101 -34.25 -12.85 5.08
N LEU A 102 -33.12 -12.31 4.64
CA LEU A 102 -32.08 -11.85 5.54
C LEU A 102 -32.59 -10.58 6.23
N THR A 103 -32.71 -10.61 7.55
CA THR A 103 -33.04 -9.44 8.36
C THR A 103 -32.00 -9.21 9.45
N LEU A 104 -31.82 -7.95 9.83
CA LEU A 104 -30.91 -7.53 10.89
C LEU A 104 -31.70 -6.70 11.90
N LEU A 105 -31.50 -6.93 13.18
CA LEU A 105 -31.99 -6.11 14.27
C LEU A 105 -30.77 -5.51 14.99
N PHE A 106 -30.54 -4.22 14.78
CA PHE A 106 -29.57 -3.45 15.55
C PHE A 106 -30.27 -2.77 16.73
N ASP A 107 -29.63 -2.71 17.89
CA ASP A 107 -30.10 -1.97 19.05
C ASP A 107 -28.91 -1.27 19.73
N GLY A 108 -28.86 0.05 19.65
CA GLY A 108 -27.74 0.83 20.17
C GLY A 108 -27.65 2.26 19.65
N GLU A 109 -26.48 2.87 19.85
CA GLU A 109 -26.11 4.21 19.40
C GLU A 109 -26.00 4.26 17.87
N VAL A 110 -26.65 5.23 17.24
CA VAL A 110 -26.67 5.41 15.78
C VAL A 110 -25.98 6.70 15.30
N CYS A 111 -25.91 7.72 16.15
CA CYS A 111 -25.23 8.99 15.90
C CYS A 111 -25.16 9.85 17.18
N ALA A 112 -24.31 10.86 17.18
CA ALA A 112 -24.21 11.89 18.22
C ALA A 112 -24.16 13.30 17.61
N LEU A 113 -24.52 14.31 18.41
CA LEU A 113 -24.58 15.76 18.08
C LEU A 113 -25.57 16.17 16.99
N SER A 114 -25.78 15.33 15.98
CA SER A 114 -26.75 15.49 14.90
C SER A 114 -27.85 14.42 15.02
N PRO A 115 -29.14 14.78 14.92
CA PRO A 115 -30.26 13.83 15.00
C PRO A 115 -30.49 13.04 13.69
N ASN A 116 -29.57 13.09 12.73
CA ASN A 116 -29.71 12.46 11.41
C ASN A 116 -28.82 11.21 11.32
N PRO A 117 -29.38 9.98 11.42
CA PRO A 117 -28.61 8.76 11.25
C PRO A 117 -28.05 8.63 9.84
N GLN A 118 -26.82 8.15 9.74
CA GLN A 118 -26.13 7.91 8.48
C GLN A 118 -26.69 6.67 7.74
N PRO A 119 -26.62 6.60 6.40
CA PRO A 119 -27.16 5.47 5.64
C PRO A 119 -26.38 4.17 5.87
N TRP A 120 -27.10 3.05 6.02
CA TRP A 120 -26.54 1.72 6.22
C TRP A 120 -26.49 0.92 4.92
N LYS A 121 -25.40 0.17 4.71
CA LYS A 121 -25.22 -0.73 3.58
C LYS A 121 -24.58 -2.05 4.03
N PHE A 122 -25.07 -3.16 3.48
CA PHE A 122 -24.62 -4.50 3.85
C PHE A 122 -23.95 -5.19 2.68
N ARG A 123 -22.85 -5.87 2.96
CA ARG A 123 -22.22 -6.81 2.04
C ARG A 123 -22.53 -8.21 2.49
N VAL A 124 -23.16 -8.97 1.60
CA VAL A 124 -23.66 -10.32 1.89
C VAL A 124 -23.19 -11.27 0.80
N ARG A 125 -22.95 -12.52 1.18
CA ARG A 125 -22.60 -13.60 0.25
C ARG A 125 -23.74 -14.60 0.19
N ARG A 126 -24.18 -14.92 -1.04
CA ARG A 126 -25.21 -15.93 -1.33
C ARG A 126 -24.83 -16.69 -2.59
N ILE A 127 -24.33 -17.90 -2.41
CA ILE A 127 -23.76 -18.82 -3.39
C ILE A 127 -24.35 -20.22 -3.16
N LEU A 128 -24.25 -20.78 -1.95
CA LEU A 128 -24.69 -22.15 -1.64
C LEU A 128 -26.05 -22.19 -0.93
N ALA A 129 -26.34 -21.18 -0.11
CA ALA A 129 -27.61 -21.04 0.58
C ALA A 129 -28.72 -20.47 -0.33
N GLY A 130 -29.96 -20.83 0.02
CA GLY A 130 -31.17 -20.21 -0.52
C GLY A 130 -31.59 -20.69 -1.90
N TRP A 131 -31.02 -21.80 -2.38
CA TRP A 131 -31.51 -22.53 -3.54
C TRP A 131 -32.88 -23.17 -3.27
N ALA A 132 -33.64 -23.42 -4.33
CA ALA A 132 -34.90 -24.15 -4.22
C ALA A 132 -34.65 -25.54 -3.60
N GLY A 133 -35.47 -25.93 -2.62
CA GLY A 133 -35.26 -27.17 -1.86
C GLY A 133 -34.03 -27.19 -0.96
N ASP A 134 -33.38 -26.03 -0.76
CA ASP A 134 -32.17 -25.87 0.05
C ASP A 134 -30.99 -26.76 -0.43
N ALA A 135 -30.96 -27.08 -1.73
CA ALA A 135 -29.94 -27.91 -2.38
C ALA A 135 -29.32 -27.17 -3.59
N PRO A 136 -28.08 -26.65 -3.49
CA PRO A 136 -27.40 -26.03 -4.62
C PRO A 136 -27.05 -27.05 -5.71
N TRP A 137 -27.20 -26.65 -6.97
CA TRP A 137 -26.72 -27.46 -8.10
C TRP A 137 -25.19 -27.35 -8.20
N TYR A 138 -24.52 -28.50 -8.31
CA TYR A 138 -23.08 -28.63 -8.52
C TYR A 138 -22.21 -27.76 -7.56
N PRO A 139 -22.37 -27.91 -6.22
CA PRO A 139 -21.81 -26.99 -5.22
C PRO A 139 -20.28 -26.88 -5.24
N GLU A 140 -19.59 -27.98 -5.55
CA GLU A 140 -18.13 -28.05 -5.66
C GLU A 140 -17.52 -27.07 -6.68
N LYS A 141 -18.33 -26.55 -7.63
CA LYS A 141 -17.91 -25.55 -8.63
C LYS A 141 -18.59 -24.20 -8.47
N ALA A 142 -19.41 -24.00 -7.44
CA ALA A 142 -20.21 -22.79 -7.28
C ALA A 142 -19.40 -21.60 -6.73
N VAL A 143 -18.40 -21.86 -5.87
CA VAL A 143 -17.58 -20.83 -5.22
C VAL A 143 -16.25 -20.68 -5.96
N VAL A 144 -16.00 -19.51 -6.54
CA VAL A 144 -14.72 -19.16 -7.16
C VAL A 144 -13.94 -18.26 -6.21
N ALA A 145 -12.79 -18.75 -5.73
CA ALA A 145 -11.90 -18.01 -4.83
C ALA A 145 -11.04 -17.03 -5.63
N LEU A 146 -11.04 -15.77 -5.19
CA LEU A 146 -10.34 -14.65 -5.80
C LEU A 146 -9.64 -13.81 -4.73
N THR A 147 -8.75 -12.93 -5.14
CA THR A 147 -8.05 -12.00 -4.25
C THR A 147 -8.43 -10.58 -4.61
N GLY A 148 -8.89 -9.81 -3.62
CA GLY A 148 -9.27 -8.41 -3.75
C GLY A 148 -8.07 -7.47 -3.91
N SER A 149 -8.37 -6.19 -4.12
CA SER A 149 -7.37 -5.13 -4.31
C SER A 149 -6.42 -4.93 -3.13
N ASP A 150 -6.87 -5.22 -1.91
CA ASP A 150 -6.10 -5.14 -0.66
C ASP A 150 -5.60 -6.52 -0.17
N GLY A 151 -5.64 -7.55 -1.02
CA GLY A 151 -5.31 -8.92 -0.64
C GLY A 151 -6.43 -9.69 0.08
N THR A 152 -7.57 -9.05 0.40
CA THR A 152 -8.70 -9.71 1.06
C THR A 152 -9.25 -10.85 0.19
N PRO A 153 -9.47 -12.06 0.74
CA PRO A 153 -10.10 -13.14 0.01
C PRO A 153 -11.54 -12.80 -0.41
N ILE A 154 -11.82 -12.93 -1.70
CA ILE A 154 -13.15 -12.79 -2.29
C ILE A 154 -13.67 -14.18 -2.64
N GLN A 155 -14.90 -14.46 -2.25
CA GLN A 155 -15.63 -15.64 -2.72
C GLN A 155 -16.73 -15.18 -3.67
N ALA A 156 -16.46 -15.31 -4.96
CA ALA A 156 -17.38 -14.96 -6.03
C ALA A 156 -18.20 -16.17 -6.47
N MET A 157 -19.36 -15.94 -7.07
CA MET A 157 -20.20 -17.02 -7.59
C MET A 157 -19.79 -17.36 -9.01
N ASN A 158 -19.71 -18.65 -9.33
CA ASN A 158 -19.53 -19.09 -10.70
C ASN A 158 -20.72 -18.60 -11.55
N PRO A 159 -20.47 -17.90 -12.66
CA PRO A 159 -21.52 -17.30 -13.49
C PRO A 159 -22.49 -18.33 -14.08
N ILE A 160 -22.05 -19.56 -14.32
CA ILE A 160 -22.94 -20.63 -14.79
C ILE A 160 -23.97 -20.99 -13.73
N HIS A 161 -23.60 -21.00 -12.45
CA HIS A 161 -24.54 -21.21 -11.35
C HIS A 161 -25.54 -20.06 -11.21
N ILE A 162 -25.13 -18.82 -11.50
CA ILE A 162 -26.05 -17.67 -11.55
C ILE A 162 -27.11 -17.91 -12.64
N LEU A 163 -26.67 -18.24 -13.87
CA LEU A 163 -27.57 -18.53 -14.99
C LEU A 163 -28.48 -19.73 -14.71
N TYR A 164 -27.94 -20.79 -14.10
CA TYR A 164 -28.69 -21.98 -13.75
C TYR A 164 -29.79 -21.65 -12.73
N GLN A 165 -29.47 -20.87 -11.70
CA GLN A 165 -30.44 -20.45 -10.69
C GLN A 165 -31.52 -19.54 -11.31
N CYS A 166 -31.16 -18.62 -12.19
CA CYS A 166 -32.13 -17.80 -12.94
C CYS A 166 -33.06 -18.63 -13.83
N ALA A 167 -32.58 -19.74 -14.39
CA ALA A 167 -33.42 -20.65 -15.19
C ALA A 167 -34.36 -21.49 -14.31
N THR A 168 -33.87 -22.03 -13.19
CA THR A 168 -34.56 -23.10 -12.46
C THR A 168 -35.32 -22.65 -11.21
N ASP A 169 -34.98 -21.52 -10.58
CA ASP A 169 -35.64 -21.09 -9.35
C ASP A 169 -37.13 -20.74 -9.62
N PRO A 170 -38.09 -21.38 -8.93
CA PRO A 170 -39.51 -21.17 -9.18
C PRO A 170 -40.08 -19.91 -8.51
N THR A 171 -39.34 -19.27 -7.61
CA THR A 171 -39.83 -18.08 -6.89
C THR A 171 -39.44 -16.78 -7.57
N PHE A 172 -38.24 -16.73 -8.15
CA PHE A 172 -37.74 -15.51 -8.78
C PHE A 172 -37.13 -15.71 -10.17
N GLY A 173 -36.75 -16.94 -10.51
CA GLY A 173 -36.28 -17.30 -11.84
C GLY A 173 -37.42 -17.66 -12.78
N ARG A 174 -37.12 -18.47 -13.79
CA ARG A 174 -38.09 -18.96 -14.78
C ARG A 174 -38.84 -20.21 -14.33
N GLY A 175 -38.42 -20.85 -13.23
CA GLY A 175 -39.03 -22.09 -12.72
C GLY A 175 -38.94 -23.27 -13.69
N LEU A 176 -37.97 -23.27 -14.61
CA LEU A 176 -37.79 -24.39 -15.54
C LEU A 176 -37.37 -25.66 -14.78
N PRO A 177 -37.99 -26.81 -15.04
CA PRO A 177 -37.49 -28.07 -14.49
C PRO A 177 -36.06 -28.32 -15.00
N SER A 178 -35.19 -28.84 -14.13
CA SER A 178 -33.79 -29.14 -14.50
C SER A 178 -33.67 -30.11 -15.68
N ALA A 179 -34.70 -30.94 -15.93
CA ALA A 179 -34.78 -31.82 -17.09
C ALA A 179 -34.84 -31.09 -18.45
N PHE A 180 -35.11 -29.78 -18.48
CA PHE A 180 -35.04 -28.95 -19.68
C PHE A 180 -33.65 -28.33 -19.89
N LEU A 181 -32.69 -28.63 -19.02
CA LEU A 181 -31.30 -28.18 -19.12
C LEU A 181 -30.43 -29.39 -19.47
N ASP A 182 -29.49 -29.22 -20.39
CA ASP A 182 -28.49 -30.24 -20.70
C ASP A 182 -27.43 -30.30 -19.60
N ASP A 183 -27.67 -31.10 -18.56
CA ASP A 183 -26.81 -31.13 -17.36
C ASP A 183 -25.32 -31.37 -17.70
N ALA A 184 -25.00 -32.14 -18.73
CA ALA A 184 -23.63 -32.39 -19.16
C ALA A 184 -22.97 -31.10 -19.69
N LEU A 185 -23.64 -30.37 -20.59
CA LEU A 185 -23.12 -29.10 -21.13
C LEU A 185 -23.07 -27.99 -20.06
N TRP A 186 -24.06 -27.94 -19.17
CA TRP A 186 -24.05 -26.99 -18.05
C TRP A 186 -22.88 -27.26 -17.09
N ARG A 187 -22.61 -28.52 -16.72
CA ARG A 187 -21.45 -28.89 -15.89
C ARG A 187 -20.13 -28.56 -16.58
N ALA A 188 -19.98 -28.90 -17.86
CA ALA A 188 -18.78 -28.59 -18.63
C ALA A 188 -18.50 -27.08 -18.70
N ALA A 189 -19.55 -26.26 -18.88
CA ALA A 189 -19.40 -24.81 -18.83
C ALA A 189 -19.01 -24.32 -17.43
N ALA A 190 -19.62 -24.87 -16.37
CA ALA A 190 -19.29 -24.53 -14.99
C ALA A 190 -17.84 -24.88 -14.64
N ASP A 191 -17.36 -26.05 -15.06
CA ASP A 191 -15.97 -26.49 -14.89
C ASP A 191 -14.99 -25.56 -15.60
N THR A 192 -15.33 -25.15 -16.82
CA THR A 192 -14.51 -24.22 -17.61
C THR A 192 -14.39 -22.86 -16.90
N CYS A 193 -15.51 -22.24 -16.52
CA CYS A 193 -15.46 -20.96 -15.80
C CYS A 193 -14.72 -21.07 -14.45
N TYR A 194 -14.88 -22.19 -13.74
CA TYR A 194 -14.17 -22.45 -12.49
C TYR A 194 -12.65 -22.55 -12.70
N ALA A 195 -12.22 -23.35 -13.69
CA ALA A 195 -10.80 -23.51 -14.02
C ALA A 195 -10.16 -22.21 -14.50
N GLU A 196 -10.93 -21.36 -15.19
CA GLU A 196 -10.51 -20.02 -15.61
C GLU A 196 -10.42 -19.00 -14.46
N GLY A 197 -10.86 -19.35 -13.25
CA GLY A 197 -10.99 -18.42 -12.13
C GLY A 197 -12.01 -17.31 -12.40
N LEU A 198 -13.04 -17.57 -13.21
CA LEU A 198 -14.04 -16.58 -13.61
C LEU A 198 -15.23 -16.62 -12.65
N GLY A 199 -15.21 -15.75 -11.64
CA GLY A 199 -16.31 -15.58 -10.68
C GLY A 199 -16.88 -14.16 -10.72
N LEU A 200 -18.20 -14.04 -10.48
CA LEU A 200 -18.90 -12.75 -10.44
C LEU A 200 -19.40 -12.41 -9.03
N CYS A 201 -19.30 -11.13 -8.67
CA CYS A 201 -19.95 -10.52 -7.52
C CYS A 201 -21.01 -9.53 -8.02
N ILE A 202 -22.19 -10.03 -8.37
CA ILE A 202 -23.25 -9.22 -8.98
C ILE A 202 -24.57 -9.40 -8.23
N ARG A 203 -25.31 -8.29 -8.09
CA ARG A 203 -26.63 -8.26 -7.45
C ARG A 203 -27.69 -8.09 -8.52
N TRP A 204 -28.71 -8.95 -8.48
CA TRP A 204 -29.94 -8.73 -9.22
C TRP A 204 -31.02 -8.10 -8.33
N THR A 205 -31.78 -7.17 -8.91
CA THR A 205 -32.96 -6.55 -8.30
C THR A 205 -34.18 -6.78 -9.19
N ARG A 206 -35.34 -7.07 -8.60
CA ARG A 206 -36.59 -7.37 -9.34
C ARG A 206 -37.11 -6.24 -10.22
N THR A 207 -36.51 -5.05 -10.14
CA THR A 207 -36.75 -3.94 -11.08
C THR A 207 -36.27 -4.25 -12.50
N GLN A 208 -35.35 -5.19 -12.66
CA GLN A 208 -34.85 -5.66 -13.95
C GLN A 208 -35.46 -7.04 -14.29
N PRO A 209 -35.99 -7.25 -15.51
CA PRO A 209 -36.39 -8.58 -15.98
C PRO A 209 -35.26 -9.61 -15.84
N VAL A 210 -35.59 -10.84 -15.45
CA VAL A 210 -34.58 -11.90 -15.27
C VAL A 210 -33.78 -12.18 -16.53
N ASN A 211 -34.39 -12.05 -17.72
CA ASN A 211 -33.71 -12.26 -18.99
C ASN A 211 -32.60 -11.22 -19.24
N ASP A 212 -32.85 -9.95 -18.91
CA ASP A 212 -31.85 -8.89 -19.07
C ASP A 212 -30.68 -9.10 -18.12
N PHE A 213 -30.97 -9.61 -16.92
CA PHE A 213 -29.93 -9.99 -15.95
C PHE A 213 -29.13 -11.21 -16.43
N CYS A 214 -29.79 -12.24 -16.98
CA CYS A 214 -29.10 -13.36 -17.63
C CYS A 214 -28.20 -12.86 -18.76
N GLN A 215 -28.68 -11.93 -19.61
CA GLN A 215 -27.88 -11.36 -20.68
C GLN A 215 -26.65 -10.62 -20.12
N THR A 216 -26.84 -9.84 -19.04
CA THR A 216 -25.73 -9.20 -18.33
C THR A 216 -24.67 -10.23 -17.95
N VAL A 217 -25.06 -11.36 -17.33
CA VAL A 217 -24.11 -12.42 -16.94
C VAL A 217 -23.45 -13.06 -18.17
N VAL A 218 -24.21 -13.32 -19.25
CA VAL A 218 -23.72 -13.86 -20.52
C VAL A 218 -22.66 -12.95 -21.14
N ASP A 219 -22.86 -11.63 -21.11
CA ASP A 219 -21.93 -10.64 -21.66
C ASP A 219 -20.61 -10.59 -20.87
N HIS A 220 -20.67 -10.74 -19.53
CA HIS A 220 -19.47 -10.80 -18.70
C HIS A 220 -18.58 -11.99 -19.08
N ILE A 221 -19.20 -13.16 -19.33
CA ILE A 221 -18.46 -14.41 -19.56
C ILE A 221 -18.15 -14.71 -21.03
N GLY A 222 -18.77 -13.97 -21.95
CA GLY A 222 -18.66 -14.20 -23.38
C GLY A 222 -19.25 -15.56 -23.74
N ALA A 223 -20.57 -15.66 -23.73
CA ALA A 223 -21.29 -16.89 -24.02
C ALA A 223 -22.54 -16.64 -24.89
N ALA A 224 -23.24 -17.71 -25.23
CA ALA A 224 -24.61 -17.69 -25.71
C ALA A 224 -25.44 -18.68 -24.90
N LEU A 225 -26.69 -18.35 -24.60
CA LEU A 225 -27.63 -19.28 -24.00
C LEU A 225 -28.64 -19.68 -25.08
N SER A 226 -28.70 -20.97 -25.42
CA SER A 226 -29.46 -21.43 -26.59
C SER A 226 -30.26 -22.70 -26.30
N TRP A 227 -31.44 -22.79 -26.90
CA TRP A 227 -32.23 -24.01 -26.96
C TRP A 227 -31.79 -24.85 -28.15
N ASP A 228 -31.52 -26.12 -27.89
CA ASP A 228 -31.31 -27.10 -28.93
C ASP A 228 -32.65 -27.51 -29.54
N PHE A 229 -32.83 -27.25 -30.84
CA PHE A 229 -34.08 -27.59 -31.53
C PHE A 229 -34.29 -29.09 -31.74
N THR A 230 -33.23 -29.89 -31.63
CA THR A 230 -33.28 -31.35 -31.78
C THR A 230 -33.68 -32.01 -30.46
N THR A 231 -33.07 -31.59 -29.35
CA THR A 231 -33.30 -32.20 -28.03
C THR A 231 -34.33 -31.45 -27.18
N GLY A 232 -34.61 -30.19 -27.50
CA GLY A 232 -35.47 -29.31 -26.69
C GLY A 232 -34.80 -28.83 -25.40
N LEU A 233 -33.48 -29.01 -25.24
CA LEU A 233 -32.75 -28.67 -24.02
C LEU A 233 -32.04 -27.31 -24.14
N LEU A 234 -32.05 -26.55 -23.05
CA LEU A 234 -31.32 -25.29 -22.89
C LEU A 234 -29.87 -25.57 -22.49
N SER A 235 -28.91 -24.92 -23.15
CA SER A 235 -27.49 -25.06 -22.86
C SER A 235 -26.72 -23.74 -23.00
N PRO A 236 -25.74 -23.47 -22.12
CA PRO A 236 -24.77 -22.40 -22.33
C PRO A 236 -23.69 -22.86 -23.33
N ILE A 237 -23.28 -21.96 -24.22
CA ILE A 237 -22.19 -22.15 -25.16
C ILE A 237 -21.17 -21.05 -24.87
N LEU A 238 -20.06 -21.40 -24.23
CA LEU A 238 -18.97 -20.46 -23.97
C LEU A 238 -18.21 -20.16 -25.27
N ILE A 239 -17.92 -18.88 -25.51
CA ILE A 239 -17.15 -18.44 -26.66
C ILE A 239 -15.67 -18.58 -26.29
N ARG A 240 -15.10 -19.75 -26.61
CA ARG A 240 -13.69 -20.12 -26.39
C ARG A 240 -13.09 -20.74 -27.67
N GLY A 241 -11.76 -20.73 -27.74
CA GLY A 241 -10.98 -21.47 -28.73
C GLY A 241 -10.75 -22.93 -28.30
N GLY A 242 -9.65 -23.54 -28.76
CA GLY A 242 -9.22 -24.89 -28.33
C GLY A 242 -10.03 -26.04 -28.93
N TYR A 243 -10.80 -25.78 -29.99
CA TYR A 243 -11.47 -26.81 -30.77
C TYR A 243 -10.53 -27.36 -31.85
N GLU A 244 -10.69 -28.63 -32.20
CA GLU A 244 -10.02 -29.22 -33.36
C GLU A 244 -10.75 -28.82 -34.65
N PRO A 245 -10.17 -27.99 -35.54
CA PRO A 245 -10.88 -27.45 -36.71
C PRO A 245 -11.51 -28.53 -37.59
N SER A 246 -10.84 -29.68 -37.71
CA SER A 246 -11.29 -30.82 -38.51
C SER A 246 -12.61 -31.43 -38.02
N THR A 247 -12.95 -31.26 -36.74
CA THR A 247 -14.15 -31.82 -36.10
C THR A 247 -15.39 -30.94 -36.26
N LEU A 248 -15.22 -29.67 -36.64
CA LEU A 248 -16.32 -28.74 -36.80
C LEU A 248 -17.17 -29.09 -38.04
N PRO A 249 -18.51 -28.89 -38.01
CA PRO A 249 -19.33 -29.06 -39.21
C PRO A 249 -18.83 -28.20 -40.38
N LEU A 250 -18.76 -28.78 -41.59
CA LEU A 250 -18.39 -28.06 -42.81
C LEU A 250 -19.62 -27.89 -43.71
N PHE A 251 -19.94 -26.65 -44.04
CA PHE A 251 -20.95 -26.30 -45.04
C PHE A 251 -20.27 -25.74 -46.31
N ASP A 252 -20.41 -26.47 -47.40
CA ASP A 252 -19.99 -26.10 -48.75
C ASP A 252 -21.15 -26.31 -49.73
N ALA A 253 -20.93 -26.05 -51.02
CA ALA A 253 -21.98 -26.14 -52.04
C ALA A 253 -22.66 -27.52 -52.10
N ASP A 254 -21.96 -28.60 -51.71
CA ASP A 254 -22.47 -29.97 -51.72
C ASP A 254 -23.00 -30.42 -50.34
N SER A 255 -22.51 -29.79 -49.27
CA SER A 255 -22.84 -30.12 -47.88
C SER A 255 -23.87 -29.20 -47.22
N GLY A 256 -24.36 -28.17 -47.91
CA GLY A 256 -25.57 -27.42 -47.53
C GLY A 256 -25.43 -25.90 -47.47
N LEU A 257 -24.38 -25.31 -48.05
CA LEU A 257 -24.24 -23.86 -48.20
C LEU A 257 -24.92 -23.39 -49.49
N LEU A 258 -26.04 -22.67 -49.36
CA LEU A 258 -26.86 -22.21 -50.48
C LEU A 258 -26.45 -20.83 -50.98
N ALA A 259 -26.10 -19.92 -50.07
CA ALA A 259 -25.59 -18.59 -50.42
C ALA A 259 -24.72 -18.01 -49.32
N ILE A 260 -23.69 -17.25 -49.72
CA ILE A 260 -22.96 -16.31 -48.85
C ILE A 260 -23.38 -14.91 -49.30
N GLU A 261 -24.24 -14.25 -48.53
CA GLU A 261 -24.46 -12.81 -48.65
C GLU A 261 -23.38 -12.14 -47.80
N SER A 262 -22.38 -11.54 -48.46
CA SER A 262 -21.47 -10.63 -47.78
C SER A 262 -22.28 -9.40 -47.40
N ASP A 263 -22.51 -9.19 -46.11
CA ASP A 263 -22.85 -7.85 -45.66
C ASP A 263 -21.58 -7.03 -45.87
N GLU A 264 -21.63 -6.10 -46.83
CA GLU A 264 -20.49 -5.29 -47.22
C GLU A 264 -19.94 -4.60 -45.97
N SER A 265 -18.74 -5.04 -45.62
CA SER A 265 -17.73 -4.27 -44.94
C SER A 265 -18.18 -3.54 -43.66
N ALA A 266 -17.75 -4.13 -42.55
CA ALA A 266 -17.07 -3.36 -41.50
C ALA A 266 -15.87 -2.53 -42.02
N ALA A 267 -15.83 -2.05 -43.28
CA ALA A 267 -14.77 -1.20 -43.82
C ALA A 267 -14.65 0.15 -43.09
N GLN A 268 -15.56 0.43 -42.15
CA GLN A 268 -15.42 1.50 -41.15
C GLN A 268 -15.86 1.10 -39.73
N ALA A 269 -16.21 -0.16 -39.47
CA ALA A 269 -16.84 -0.51 -38.19
C ALA A 269 -15.77 -0.75 -37.10
N SER A 270 -15.33 0.38 -36.53
CA SER A 270 -14.62 0.54 -35.28
C SER A 270 -13.25 -0.14 -35.21
N GLN A 271 -12.21 0.57 -35.67
CA GLN A 271 -10.82 0.31 -35.26
C GLN A 271 -10.65 0.64 -33.76
N VAL A 272 -11.43 0.00 -32.88
CA VAL A 272 -11.27 0.15 -31.43
C VAL A 272 -9.88 -0.34 -31.10
N ASN A 273 -8.98 0.60 -30.82
CA ASN A 273 -7.60 0.33 -30.46
C ASN A 273 -7.37 0.56 -28.97
N GLN A 274 -8.44 0.88 -28.23
CA GLN A 274 -8.46 1.04 -26.79
C GLN A 274 -9.83 0.61 -26.23
N ILE A 275 -9.84 -0.17 -25.15
CA ILE A 275 -11.06 -0.50 -24.42
C ILE A 275 -10.90 -0.11 -22.96
N THR A 276 -11.89 0.62 -22.43
CA THR A 276 -12.05 0.89 -21.01
C THR A 276 -13.15 0.00 -20.45
N VAL A 277 -12.84 -0.81 -19.44
CA VAL A 277 -13.82 -1.60 -18.69
C VAL A 277 -14.09 -0.97 -17.34
N ASN A 278 -15.36 -0.70 -17.04
CA ASN A 278 -15.82 -0.37 -15.69
C ASN A 278 -16.11 -1.66 -14.94
N TRP A 279 -15.48 -1.88 -13.79
CA TRP A 279 -15.64 -3.09 -12.96
C TRP A 279 -15.95 -2.72 -11.50
N GLY A 280 -16.57 -3.62 -10.75
CA GLY A 280 -17.04 -3.32 -9.39
C GLY A 280 -16.12 -3.95 -8.35
N ASP A 281 -15.35 -3.15 -7.62
CA ASP A 281 -14.52 -3.63 -6.53
C ASP A 281 -15.40 -3.89 -5.29
N PRO A 282 -15.61 -5.16 -4.90
CA PRO A 282 -16.47 -5.47 -3.79
C PRO A 282 -15.77 -5.27 -2.45
N ILE A 283 -14.52 -4.84 -2.36
CA ILE A 283 -13.80 -4.56 -1.11
C ILE A 283 -14.03 -3.12 -0.69
N ILE A 284 -13.71 -2.16 -1.56
CA ILE A 284 -13.92 -0.73 -1.33
C ILE A 284 -15.33 -0.26 -1.72
N ASP A 285 -16.12 -1.13 -2.37
CA ASP A 285 -17.52 -0.88 -2.75
C ASP A 285 -17.69 0.29 -3.73
N GLN A 286 -16.79 0.35 -4.72
CA GLN A 286 -16.75 1.37 -5.75
C GLN A 286 -16.61 0.75 -7.14
N VAL A 287 -17.11 1.46 -8.14
CA VAL A 287 -16.85 1.13 -9.54
C VAL A 287 -15.50 1.73 -9.92
N GLN A 288 -14.59 0.88 -10.37
CA GLN A 288 -13.25 1.22 -10.84
C GLN A 288 -13.19 1.05 -12.36
N THR A 289 -12.16 1.60 -12.98
CA THR A 289 -11.94 1.47 -14.42
C THR A 289 -10.58 0.86 -14.70
N VAL A 290 -10.49 0.10 -15.78
CA VAL A 290 -9.22 -0.36 -16.35
C VAL A 290 -9.25 -0.12 -17.84
N THR A 291 -8.15 0.38 -18.39
CA THR A 291 -8.04 0.64 -19.83
C THR A 291 -6.89 -0.17 -20.39
N VAL A 292 -7.16 -0.87 -21.49
CA VAL A 292 -6.17 -1.62 -22.27
C VAL A 292 -6.10 -1.05 -23.67
N SER A 293 -4.92 -1.01 -24.27
CA SER A 293 -4.71 -0.41 -25.58
C SER A 293 -3.78 -1.23 -26.45
N ASN A 294 -3.93 -1.09 -27.77
CA ASN A 294 -3.07 -1.68 -28.78
C ASN A 294 -2.25 -0.57 -29.45
N SER A 295 -1.01 -0.37 -28.99
CA SER A 295 -0.13 0.71 -29.45
C SER A 295 0.16 0.66 -30.95
N ALA A 296 0.25 -0.53 -31.55
CA ALA A 296 0.46 -0.69 -32.98
C ALA A 296 -0.77 -0.22 -33.79
N ALA A 297 -1.97 -0.58 -33.33
CA ALA A 297 -3.22 -0.11 -33.93
C ALA A 297 -3.44 1.40 -33.70
N ILE A 298 -2.99 1.97 -32.57
CA ILE A 298 -3.00 3.42 -32.33
C ILE A 298 -2.10 4.16 -33.32
N LEU A 299 -0.87 3.67 -33.52
CA LEU A 299 0.08 4.26 -34.48
C LEU A 299 -0.45 4.18 -35.91
N ALA A 300 -1.05 3.04 -36.30
CA ALA A 300 -1.64 2.85 -37.63
C ALA A 300 -2.88 3.72 -37.87
N ALA A 301 -3.70 3.97 -36.84
CA ALA A 301 -4.90 4.80 -36.94
C ALA A 301 -4.63 6.31 -36.80
N GLY A 302 -3.43 6.70 -36.33
CA GLY A 302 -3.08 8.10 -36.06
C GLY A 302 -3.77 8.71 -34.83
N GLY A 303 -4.30 7.89 -33.92
CA GLY A 303 -5.01 8.35 -32.73
C GLY A 303 -5.71 7.25 -31.93
N THR A 304 -6.18 7.59 -30.72
CA THR A 304 -6.90 6.68 -29.83
C THR A 304 -8.39 6.62 -30.18
N LEU A 305 -8.90 5.42 -30.42
CA LEU A 305 -10.29 5.10 -30.66
C LEU A 305 -10.78 4.20 -29.53
N ASN A 306 -11.33 4.83 -28.49
CA ASN A 306 -11.73 4.16 -27.26
C ASN A 306 -13.19 3.70 -27.25
N LYS A 307 -13.45 2.51 -26.70
CA LYS A 307 -14.79 2.01 -26.38
C LYS A 307 -14.87 1.70 -24.88
N THR A 308 -15.87 2.24 -24.21
CA THR A 308 -16.13 1.95 -22.79
C THR A 308 -17.23 0.90 -22.64
N VAL A 309 -16.98 -0.14 -21.85
CA VAL A 309 -17.93 -1.22 -21.54
C VAL A 309 -18.02 -1.41 -20.03
N SER A 310 -19.20 -1.74 -19.51
CA SER A 310 -19.43 -1.89 -18.06
C SER A 310 -19.65 -3.35 -17.69
N TYR A 311 -18.73 -3.90 -16.90
CA TYR A 311 -18.76 -5.23 -16.31
C TYR A 311 -18.68 -5.15 -14.77
N VAL A 312 -19.65 -4.48 -14.14
CA VAL A 312 -19.69 -4.21 -12.69
C VAL A 312 -19.72 -5.48 -11.82
N GLY A 313 -20.00 -6.64 -12.41
CA GLY A 313 -19.96 -7.93 -11.70
C GLY A 313 -18.55 -8.52 -11.58
N LEU A 314 -17.54 -8.01 -12.29
CA LEU A 314 -16.16 -8.47 -12.18
C LEU A 314 -15.53 -7.90 -10.90
N PRO A 315 -15.10 -8.76 -9.95
CA PRO A 315 -14.71 -8.31 -8.62
C PRO A 315 -13.22 -7.95 -8.48
N THR A 316 -12.40 -8.14 -9.51
CA THR A 316 -10.95 -7.93 -9.44
C THR A 316 -10.41 -7.26 -10.70
N LEU A 317 -9.35 -6.47 -10.52
CA LEU A 317 -8.61 -5.84 -11.61
C LEU A 317 -8.07 -6.88 -12.61
N ALA A 318 -7.55 -8.00 -12.11
CA ALA A 318 -7.02 -9.07 -12.96
C ALA A 318 -8.08 -9.63 -13.91
N LEU A 319 -9.31 -9.88 -13.42
CA LEU A 319 -10.41 -10.33 -14.26
C LEU A 319 -10.87 -9.22 -15.21
N ALA A 320 -11.03 -7.99 -14.73
CA ALA A 320 -11.40 -6.84 -15.57
C ALA A 320 -10.42 -6.64 -16.73
N THR A 321 -9.12 -6.75 -16.47
CA THR A 321 -8.06 -6.64 -17.48
C THR A 321 -8.15 -7.76 -18.51
N ARG A 322 -8.32 -9.01 -18.07
CA ARG A 322 -8.48 -10.17 -18.97
C ARG A 322 -9.68 -10.02 -19.90
N ILE A 323 -10.82 -9.56 -19.37
CA ILE A 323 -12.03 -9.33 -20.16
C ILE A 323 -11.86 -8.13 -21.11
N ALA A 324 -11.21 -7.05 -20.65
CA ALA A 324 -10.90 -5.90 -21.51
C ALA A 324 -9.99 -6.30 -22.69
N GLN A 325 -8.99 -7.16 -22.44
CA GLN A 325 -8.10 -7.68 -23.48
C GLN A 325 -8.85 -8.57 -24.48
N ARG A 326 -9.73 -9.46 -24.00
CA ARG A 326 -10.61 -10.29 -24.84
C ARG A 326 -11.41 -9.44 -25.80
N ASP A 327 -12.06 -8.39 -25.28
CA ASP A 327 -12.91 -7.52 -26.09
C ASP A 327 -12.08 -6.67 -27.05
N LEU A 328 -10.91 -6.18 -26.62
CA LEU A 328 -10.01 -5.40 -27.49
C LEU A 328 -9.52 -6.27 -28.65
N GLN A 329 -9.22 -7.54 -28.38
CA GLN A 329 -8.81 -8.49 -29.41
C GLN A 329 -9.94 -8.73 -30.43
N ALA A 330 -11.18 -8.92 -29.95
CA ALA A 330 -12.33 -9.15 -30.81
C ALA A 330 -12.67 -7.93 -31.70
N GLU A 331 -12.61 -6.72 -31.15
CA GLU A 331 -12.99 -5.49 -31.86
C GLU A 331 -11.86 -4.95 -32.74
N SER A 332 -10.58 -5.13 -32.37
CA SER A 332 -9.44 -4.66 -33.17
C SER A 332 -9.10 -5.57 -34.36
N ALA A 333 -9.60 -6.81 -34.38
CA ALA A 333 -9.23 -7.81 -35.39
C ALA A 333 -9.88 -7.61 -36.77
N GLY A 334 -10.82 -6.67 -36.94
CA GLY A 334 -11.47 -6.42 -38.23
C GLY A 334 -12.22 -7.64 -38.78
N LEU A 335 -12.86 -8.41 -37.90
CA LEU A 335 -13.50 -9.69 -38.24
C LEU A 335 -14.63 -9.49 -39.28
N HIS A 336 -14.66 -10.36 -40.30
CA HIS A 336 -15.70 -10.35 -41.31
C HIS A 336 -17.02 -10.89 -40.76
N LYS A 337 -18.12 -10.22 -41.10
CA LYS A 337 -19.48 -10.68 -40.83
C LYS A 337 -20.08 -11.25 -42.12
N TYR A 338 -20.79 -12.35 -41.99
CA TYR A 338 -21.42 -13.06 -43.09
C TYR A 338 -22.90 -13.25 -42.78
N LYS A 339 -23.73 -13.12 -43.81
CA LYS A 339 -25.10 -13.62 -43.77
C LYS A 339 -25.18 -14.83 -44.66
N LEU A 340 -25.31 -15.99 -44.04
CA LEU A 340 -25.25 -17.29 -44.71
C LEU A 340 -26.67 -17.83 -44.86
N THR A 341 -26.96 -18.36 -46.05
CA THR A 341 -28.16 -19.17 -46.27
C THR A 341 -27.71 -20.62 -46.40
N LEU A 342 -28.13 -21.44 -45.46
CA LEU A 342 -27.81 -22.87 -45.38
C LEU A 342 -29.08 -23.70 -45.63
N ASP A 343 -28.92 -24.96 -46.02
CA ASP A 343 -30.02 -25.91 -46.10
C ASP A 343 -30.38 -26.48 -44.71
N ARG A 344 -31.30 -27.45 -44.67
CA ARG A 344 -31.76 -28.06 -43.43
C ARG A 344 -30.74 -28.93 -42.70
N ARG A 345 -29.58 -29.23 -43.27
CA ARG A 345 -28.50 -29.93 -42.55
C ARG A 345 -27.90 -29.05 -41.46
N ALA A 346 -28.05 -27.72 -41.56
CA ALA A 346 -27.66 -26.77 -40.53
C ALA A 346 -28.64 -26.66 -39.34
N TYR A 347 -29.68 -27.50 -39.27
CA TYR A 347 -30.73 -27.41 -38.25
C TYR A 347 -30.22 -27.45 -36.80
N ALA A 348 -29.13 -28.19 -36.56
CA ALA A 348 -28.50 -28.32 -35.24
C ALA A 348 -27.58 -27.14 -34.87
N LEU A 349 -27.38 -26.16 -35.76
CA LEU A 349 -26.49 -25.03 -35.52
C LEU A 349 -27.12 -24.05 -34.53
N ARG A 350 -26.35 -23.63 -33.52
CA ARG A 350 -26.80 -22.76 -32.43
C ARG A 350 -25.96 -21.49 -32.33
N PRO A 351 -26.53 -20.36 -31.89
CA PRO A 351 -25.75 -19.17 -31.56
C PRO A 351 -24.57 -19.49 -30.63
N GLY A 352 -23.41 -18.92 -30.92
CA GLY A 352 -22.15 -19.17 -30.22
C GLY A 352 -21.35 -20.39 -30.74
N GLN A 353 -21.93 -21.27 -31.56
CA GLN A 353 -21.25 -22.47 -32.05
C GLN A 353 -20.29 -22.16 -33.21
N PRO A 354 -19.03 -22.63 -33.17
CA PRO A 354 -18.11 -22.54 -34.30
C PRO A 354 -18.43 -23.60 -35.36
N PHE A 355 -18.29 -23.24 -36.62
CA PHE A 355 -18.44 -24.13 -37.77
C PHE A 355 -17.58 -23.65 -38.95
N ARG A 356 -17.41 -24.49 -39.96
CA ARG A 356 -16.62 -24.18 -41.16
C ARG A 356 -17.53 -23.91 -42.34
N ILE A 357 -17.16 -22.93 -43.15
CA ILE A 357 -17.71 -22.72 -44.48
C ILE A 357 -16.60 -22.85 -45.52
N ARG A 358 -16.92 -23.37 -46.70
CA ARG A 358 -16.03 -23.27 -47.87
C ARG A 358 -16.61 -22.27 -48.85
N ASP A 359 -15.85 -21.22 -49.16
CA ASP A 359 -16.27 -20.21 -50.13
C ASP A 359 -16.17 -20.74 -51.58
N ALA A 360 -16.66 -19.96 -52.53
CA ALA A 360 -16.62 -20.30 -53.95
C ALA A 360 -15.19 -20.38 -54.53
N ALA A 361 -14.20 -19.77 -53.87
CA ALA A 361 -12.79 -19.84 -54.24
C ALA A 361 -12.08 -21.08 -53.65
N GLY A 362 -12.78 -21.87 -52.82
CA GLY A 362 -12.26 -23.07 -52.18
C GLY A 362 -11.60 -22.83 -50.82
N ASN A 363 -11.60 -21.60 -50.31
CA ASN A 363 -11.04 -21.29 -48.99
C ASN A 363 -11.97 -21.81 -47.90
N VAL A 364 -11.40 -22.49 -46.89
CA VAL A 364 -12.13 -22.94 -45.71
C VAL A 364 -11.95 -21.90 -44.60
N LEU A 365 -13.05 -21.31 -44.16
CA LEU A 365 -13.09 -20.31 -43.10
C LEU A 365 -13.82 -20.90 -41.89
N ILE A 366 -13.32 -20.61 -40.69
CA ILE A 366 -14.04 -20.90 -39.46
C ILE A 366 -14.82 -19.65 -39.06
N VAL A 367 -16.11 -19.82 -38.83
CA VAL A 367 -17.03 -18.78 -38.45
C VAL A 367 -17.83 -19.23 -37.22
N ARG A 368 -18.29 -18.28 -36.42
CA ARG A 368 -19.15 -18.51 -35.27
C ARG A 368 -20.57 -18.05 -35.58
N ALA A 369 -21.55 -18.91 -35.32
CA ALA A 369 -22.95 -18.58 -35.52
C ALA A 369 -23.38 -17.49 -34.52
N GLY A 370 -24.00 -16.43 -35.01
CA GLY A 370 -24.79 -15.46 -34.25
C GLY A 370 -26.26 -15.86 -34.28
N PRO A 371 -27.19 -14.93 -34.55
CA PRO A 371 -28.60 -15.27 -34.76
C PRO A 371 -28.82 -16.32 -35.85
N VAL A 372 -29.59 -17.37 -35.52
CA VAL A 372 -30.00 -18.44 -36.43
C VAL A 372 -31.51 -18.37 -36.63
N ALA A 373 -31.95 -18.07 -37.85
CA ALA A 373 -33.35 -18.03 -38.24
C ALA A 373 -33.72 -19.31 -39.01
N GLN A 374 -34.57 -20.13 -38.40
CA GLN A 374 -34.95 -21.45 -38.93
C GLN A 374 -35.84 -21.39 -40.20
N GLY A 375 -36.40 -20.23 -40.53
CA GLY A 375 -37.30 -20.04 -41.67
C GLY A 375 -38.58 -20.88 -41.59
N THR A 376 -39.27 -21.02 -42.72
CA THR A 376 -40.46 -21.89 -42.84
C THR A 376 -40.07 -23.26 -43.40
N LEU A 377 -40.86 -24.28 -43.06
CA LEU A 377 -40.67 -25.66 -43.58
C LEU A 377 -40.69 -25.72 -45.11
N SER A 378 -41.51 -24.89 -45.76
CA SER A 378 -41.63 -24.84 -47.22
C SER A 378 -40.43 -24.20 -47.92
N ALA A 379 -39.69 -23.32 -47.25
CA ALA A 379 -38.54 -22.64 -47.84
C ALA A 379 -37.28 -23.52 -47.86
N GLY A 380 -37.18 -24.54 -47.00
CA GLY A 380 -36.03 -25.45 -46.95
C GLY A 380 -34.69 -24.82 -46.57
N ALA A 381 -34.66 -23.53 -46.21
CA ALA A 381 -33.46 -22.75 -45.93
C ALA A 381 -33.44 -22.22 -44.49
N ILE A 382 -32.23 -22.12 -43.93
CA ILE A 382 -31.91 -21.56 -42.62
C ILE A 382 -30.96 -20.37 -42.85
N THR A 383 -31.28 -19.22 -42.28
CA THR A 383 -30.40 -18.04 -42.36
C THR A 383 -29.58 -17.92 -41.08
N VAL A 384 -28.28 -17.77 -41.22
CA VAL A 384 -27.33 -17.64 -40.12
C VAL A 384 -26.51 -16.38 -40.31
N THR A 385 -26.60 -15.44 -39.36
CA THR A 385 -25.61 -14.37 -39.28
C THR A 385 -24.39 -14.94 -38.58
N ALA A 386 -23.24 -14.96 -39.23
CA ALA A 386 -22.00 -15.51 -38.70
C ALA A 386 -20.89 -14.45 -38.69
N VAL A 387 -19.94 -14.60 -37.77
CA VAL A 387 -18.73 -13.75 -37.70
C VAL A 387 -17.52 -14.65 -37.83
N GLN A 388 -16.49 -14.20 -38.53
CA GLN A 388 -15.20 -14.89 -38.59
C GLN A 388 -14.70 -15.16 -37.15
N ASP A 389 -14.32 -16.41 -36.87
CA ASP A 389 -13.92 -16.78 -35.51
C ASP A 389 -12.46 -16.40 -35.27
N ILE A 390 -12.24 -15.59 -34.23
CA ILE A 390 -10.91 -15.09 -33.90
C ILE A 390 -9.92 -16.19 -33.48
N TYR A 391 -10.43 -17.27 -32.87
CA TYR A 391 -9.60 -18.39 -32.42
C TYR A 391 -9.24 -19.37 -33.56
N GLY A 392 -9.84 -19.18 -34.74
CA GLY A 392 -9.55 -19.98 -35.94
C GLY A 392 -8.50 -19.34 -36.86
N LEU A 393 -7.95 -18.18 -36.50
CA LEU A 393 -6.91 -17.48 -37.25
C LEU A 393 -5.51 -18.03 -36.89
N PRO A 394 -4.53 -18.05 -37.82
CA PRO A 394 -3.17 -18.53 -37.53
C PRO A 394 -2.48 -17.72 -36.40
N ASP A 395 -1.74 -18.39 -35.51
CA ASP A 395 -1.14 -17.81 -34.29
C ASP A 395 -0.18 -16.61 -34.50
N ASN A 396 0.29 -16.38 -35.73
CA ASN A 396 1.30 -15.38 -36.03
C ASN A 396 0.71 -14.03 -36.47
N SER A 397 0.08 -13.26 -35.57
CA SER A 397 0.06 -11.78 -35.65
C SER A 397 -0.76 -11.11 -34.54
N TYR A 398 -0.46 -11.32 -33.26
CA TYR A 398 -1.12 -10.50 -32.23
C TYR A 398 -0.13 -9.96 -31.20
N VAL A 399 0.08 -8.65 -31.26
CA VAL A 399 0.70 -7.89 -30.16
C VAL A 399 -0.33 -7.85 -29.04
N ALA A 400 -0.06 -8.58 -27.95
CA ALA A 400 -0.86 -8.46 -26.74
C ALA A 400 -0.90 -6.98 -26.31
N GLY A 401 -2.09 -6.44 -26.14
CA GLY A 401 -2.26 -5.09 -25.58
C GLY A 401 -1.61 -5.04 -24.20
N GLN A 402 -0.71 -4.09 -24.00
CA GLN A 402 -0.05 -3.89 -22.71
C GLN A 402 -1.14 -3.66 -21.65
N PRO A 403 -1.20 -4.45 -20.57
CA PRO A 403 -2.14 -4.19 -19.49
C PRO A 403 -1.85 -2.81 -18.91
N GLY A 404 -2.89 -1.99 -18.74
CA GLY A 404 -2.75 -0.73 -18.02
C GLY A 404 -2.35 -1.02 -16.57
N THR A 405 -1.15 -0.61 -16.19
CA THR A 405 -0.63 -0.66 -14.81
C THR A 405 -1.29 0.44 -13.98
N TRP A 406 -2.59 0.30 -13.72
CA TRP A 406 -3.25 1.04 -12.65
C TRP A 406 -3.43 0.10 -11.47
N ASN A 407 -2.52 0.21 -10.49
CA ASN A 407 -2.74 -0.39 -9.18
C ASN A 407 -3.55 0.63 -8.35
N PRO A 408 -4.73 0.29 -7.81
CA PRO A 408 -5.41 1.19 -6.89
C PRO A 408 -4.45 1.55 -5.75
N PRO A 409 -4.33 2.84 -5.40
CA PRO A 409 -3.36 3.24 -4.39
C PRO A 409 -3.77 2.63 -3.05
N ASP A 410 -2.83 1.94 -2.40
CA ASP A 410 -3.06 1.29 -1.11
C ASP A 410 -3.24 2.35 -0.03
N HIS A 411 -4.47 2.47 0.47
CA HIS A 411 -4.84 3.43 1.50
C HIS A 411 -4.61 2.90 2.93
N SER A 412 -4.06 1.69 3.09
CA SER A 412 -3.78 1.14 4.41
C SER A 412 -2.68 1.91 5.13
N ALA A 413 -2.88 2.15 6.42
CA ALA A 413 -1.84 2.67 7.28
C ALA A 413 -0.90 1.53 7.65
N ILE A 414 0.36 1.65 7.24
CA ILE A 414 1.41 0.66 7.50
C ILE A 414 2.49 1.27 8.40
N ALA A 415 3.14 0.45 9.21
CA ALA A 415 4.22 0.90 10.09
C ALA A 415 5.46 1.32 9.27
N PRO A 416 6.19 2.39 9.65
CA PRO A 416 7.46 2.73 9.02
C PRO A 416 8.50 1.66 9.31
N SER A 417 9.13 1.13 8.25
CA SER A 417 10.17 0.11 8.36
C SER A 417 11.54 0.68 8.72
N VAL A 418 11.77 1.97 8.45
CA VAL A 418 12.99 2.70 8.82
C VAL A 418 12.58 3.86 9.71
N GLN A 419 12.97 3.78 10.98
CA GLN A 419 12.64 4.75 12.01
C GLN A 419 13.71 4.76 13.11
N ALA A 420 13.82 5.88 13.81
CA ALA A 420 14.75 6.08 14.92
C ALA A 420 14.16 7.05 15.95
N ALA A 421 14.62 6.92 17.19
CA ALA A 421 14.40 7.89 18.25
C ALA A 421 15.73 8.57 18.57
N ILE A 422 15.71 9.89 18.75
CA ILE A 422 16.86 10.70 19.10
C ILE A 422 16.51 11.63 20.27
N GLU A 423 17.53 12.06 21.00
CA GLU A 423 17.37 13.20 21.91
C GLU A 423 17.59 14.49 21.12
N VAL A 424 16.66 15.43 21.28
CA VAL A 424 16.67 16.71 20.57
C VAL A 424 17.87 17.55 21.01
N SER A 425 18.64 18.06 20.04
CA SER A 425 19.79 18.93 20.31
C SER A 425 19.35 20.36 20.68
N TYR A 426 20.24 21.15 21.28
CA TYR A 426 19.94 22.56 21.55
C TYR A 426 19.59 23.35 20.28
N ARG A 427 20.28 23.09 19.16
CA ARG A 427 19.98 23.72 17.87
C ARG A 427 18.54 23.46 17.44
N ASP A 428 18.09 22.21 17.58
CA ASP A 428 16.74 21.83 17.15
C ASP A 428 15.67 22.51 18.00
N LEU A 429 15.90 22.69 19.31
CA LEU A 429 15.02 23.47 20.18
C LEU A 429 15.06 24.96 19.82
N ALA A 430 16.24 25.55 19.65
CA ALA A 430 16.41 26.98 19.37
C ALA A 430 15.74 27.44 18.08
N ARG A 431 15.62 26.53 17.11
CA ARG A 431 14.94 26.77 15.85
C ARG A 431 13.42 26.67 15.94
N ASN A 432 12.91 25.81 16.82
CA ASN A 432 11.47 25.53 16.92
C ASN A 432 10.78 26.33 18.03
N LEU A 433 11.54 26.85 18.99
CA LEU A 433 11.02 27.65 20.11
C LEU A 433 11.35 29.13 19.95
N SER A 434 10.53 29.99 20.56
CA SER A 434 10.89 31.39 20.68
C SER A 434 12.06 31.56 21.67
N ALA A 435 12.83 32.65 21.54
CA ALA A 435 13.93 32.93 22.46
C ALA A 435 13.49 32.99 23.94
N ALA A 436 12.24 33.40 24.20
CA ALA A 436 11.68 33.44 25.55
C ALA A 436 11.35 32.05 26.09
N ASP A 437 10.76 31.18 25.26
CA ASP A 437 10.43 29.80 25.64
C ASP A 437 11.71 28.96 25.81
N LEU A 438 12.69 29.15 24.93
CA LEU A 438 14.00 28.48 25.01
C LEU A 438 14.74 28.86 26.30
N ALA A 439 14.72 30.14 26.69
CA ALA A 439 15.36 30.62 27.91
C ALA A 439 14.62 30.19 29.19
N ALA A 440 13.37 29.73 29.07
CA ALA A 440 12.56 29.27 30.19
C ALA A 440 12.70 27.76 30.46
N LEU A 441 13.43 27.02 29.62
CA LEU A 441 13.68 25.59 29.81
C LEU A 441 14.61 25.34 31.01
N ASP A 442 14.31 24.31 31.79
CA ASP A 442 15.19 23.86 32.87
C ASP A 442 16.48 23.27 32.30
N ALA A 443 17.63 23.48 32.93
CA ALA A 443 18.93 23.01 32.44
C ALA A 443 19.02 21.47 32.30
N ASP A 444 18.21 20.72 33.04
CA ASP A 444 18.14 19.26 32.99
C ASP A 444 16.99 18.73 32.11
N ALA A 445 16.25 19.61 31.43
CA ALA A 445 15.16 19.19 30.54
C ALA A 445 15.69 18.41 29.33
N CYS A 446 15.07 17.27 29.06
CA CYS A 446 15.36 16.43 27.90
C CYS A 446 14.08 16.25 27.05
N TYR A 447 14.23 16.17 25.73
CA TYR A 447 13.11 16.04 24.79
C TYR A 447 13.33 14.93 23.78
N LEU A 448 12.26 14.21 23.47
CA LEU A 448 12.24 13.15 22.46
C LEU A 448 12.05 13.74 21.05
N GLY A 449 12.96 13.37 20.15
CA GLY A 449 12.83 13.50 18.71
C GLY A 449 12.61 12.13 18.06
N THR A 450 11.86 12.09 16.97
CA THR A 450 11.58 10.87 16.21
C THR A 450 11.83 11.11 14.73
N LEU A 451 12.37 10.11 14.05
CA LEU A 451 12.69 10.14 12.63
C LEU A 451 12.08 8.91 11.99
N ALA A 452 11.41 9.06 10.85
CA ALA A 452 10.82 7.94 10.12
C ALA A 452 10.79 8.21 8.62
N ARG A 453 11.08 7.19 7.81
CA ARG A 453 10.90 7.27 6.35
C ARG A 453 9.46 6.99 5.97
N ARG A 454 9.01 7.70 4.93
CA ARG A 454 7.66 7.54 4.40
C ARG A 454 7.42 6.08 3.99
N PRO A 455 6.44 5.39 4.61
CA PRO A 455 6.22 3.97 4.32
C PRO A 455 5.41 3.74 3.05
N SER A 456 4.53 4.68 2.68
CA SER A 456 3.76 4.63 1.43
C SER A 456 3.50 6.04 0.87
N PRO A 457 3.26 6.18 -0.45
CA PRO A 457 2.97 7.50 -1.05
C PRO A 457 1.74 8.22 -0.48
N LEU A 458 0.81 7.48 0.15
CA LEU A 458 -0.40 8.03 0.77
C LEU A 458 -0.26 8.28 2.28
N ALA A 459 0.89 7.97 2.88
CA ALA A 459 1.16 8.29 4.27
C ALA A 459 1.35 9.81 4.40
N LEU A 460 0.48 10.46 5.17
CA LEU A 460 0.47 11.91 5.33
C LEU A 460 1.49 12.36 6.38
N ASN A 461 1.42 11.77 7.56
CA ASN A 461 2.26 12.02 8.73
C ASN A 461 2.11 10.86 9.73
N TYR A 462 2.71 10.97 10.92
CA TYR A 462 2.50 10.01 12.02
C TYR A 462 2.23 10.70 13.35
N GLN A 463 1.53 10.00 14.23
CA GLN A 463 1.40 10.37 15.64
C GLN A 463 2.53 9.72 16.45
N VAL A 464 3.09 10.47 17.40
CA VAL A 464 4.09 9.99 18.35
C VAL A 464 3.37 9.58 19.63
N SER A 465 3.34 8.28 19.88
CA SER A 465 2.82 7.69 21.11
C SER A 465 3.98 7.24 21.98
N SER A 466 4.15 7.81 23.17
CA SER A 466 5.35 7.61 23.99
C SER A 466 5.03 7.12 25.40
N GLN A 467 5.99 6.42 26.00
CA GLN A 467 5.96 5.94 27.38
C GLN A 467 7.35 6.03 28.03
N THR A 468 7.35 6.01 29.37
CA THR A 468 8.54 5.80 30.20
C THR A 468 8.34 4.59 31.11
N GLY A 469 9.32 3.69 31.17
CA GLY A 469 9.24 2.48 32.01
C GLY A 469 8.05 1.59 31.66
N ALA A 470 7.16 1.35 32.62
CA ALA A 470 5.97 0.51 32.48
C ALA A 470 4.66 1.31 32.39
N GLU A 471 4.74 2.61 32.12
CA GLU A 471 3.55 3.44 31.83
C GLU A 471 2.83 2.95 30.57
N ALA A 472 1.57 3.31 30.39
CA ALA A 472 0.89 3.07 29.12
C ALA A 472 1.36 4.08 28.06
N TYR A 473 1.44 3.64 26.81
CA TYR A 473 1.64 4.53 25.67
C TYR A 473 0.54 5.59 25.58
N VAL A 474 0.94 6.84 25.39
CA VAL A 474 0.03 7.97 25.21
C VAL A 474 0.48 8.78 23.99
N VAL A 475 -0.46 9.12 23.11
CA VAL A 475 -0.20 10.05 22.00
C VAL A 475 0.07 11.45 22.56
N ARG A 476 1.29 11.94 22.35
CA ARG A 476 1.76 13.24 22.89
C ARG A 476 2.32 14.19 21.84
N GLY A 477 2.42 13.75 20.60
CA GLY A 477 2.86 14.61 19.51
C GLY A 477 2.69 13.95 18.15
N SER A 478 3.40 14.49 17.18
CA SER A 478 3.33 14.07 15.79
C SER A 478 4.63 14.42 15.07
N GLY A 479 4.86 13.78 13.93
CA GLY A 479 5.97 14.10 13.05
C GLY A 479 5.64 13.86 11.58
N ASP A 480 6.42 14.50 10.73
CA ASP A 480 6.43 14.27 9.29
C ASP A 480 7.56 13.31 8.89
N TRP A 481 7.52 12.84 7.65
CA TRP A 481 8.47 11.85 7.13
C TRP A 481 9.83 12.50 6.81
N CYS A 482 10.90 11.95 7.39
CA CYS A 482 12.26 12.42 7.20
C CYS A 482 12.87 11.91 5.90
N PRO A 483 13.24 12.83 4.96
CA PRO A 483 13.95 12.46 3.75
C PRO A 483 15.32 11.85 4.04
N GLY A 484 15.81 11.03 3.12
CA GLY A 484 17.16 10.48 3.21
C GLY A 484 17.32 9.14 2.52
N GLY A 485 18.45 8.49 2.78
CA GLY A 485 18.83 7.22 2.17
C GLY A 485 19.93 6.52 2.97
N THR A 486 20.60 5.56 2.35
CA THR A 486 21.74 4.87 2.97
C THR A 486 23.04 5.27 2.31
N LEU A 487 24.16 5.27 3.03
CA LEU A 487 25.46 5.47 2.40
C LEU A 487 25.77 4.33 1.42
N SER A 488 26.10 4.67 0.17
CA SER A 488 26.47 3.67 -0.85
C SER A 488 27.86 3.05 -0.61
N ALA A 489 28.75 3.78 0.05
CA ALA A 489 30.11 3.36 0.39
C ALA A 489 30.45 3.84 1.81
N ALA A 490 31.44 3.19 2.43
CA ALA A 490 31.98 3.67 3.69
C ALA A 490 32.73 5.00 3.47
N ILE A 491 32.71 5.86 4.50
CA ILE A 491 33.42 7.13 4.52
C ILE A 491 34.30 7.25 5.75
N ASP A 492 35.42 7.93 5.60
CA ASP A 492 36.30 8.33 6.70
C ASP A 492 35.81 9.65 7.34
N GLU A 493 36.58 10.17 8.29
CA GLU A 493 36.29 11.39 9.05
C GLU A 493 36.46 12.68 8.24
N ILE A 494 37.14 12.62 7.10
CA ILE A 494 37.48 13.78 6.25
C ILE A 494 36.65 13.85 4.97
N ALA A 495 35.81 12.84 4.70
CA ALA A 495 34.95 12.82 3.53
C ALA A 495 34.04 14.05 3.46
N THR A 496 34.07 14.73 2.32
CA THR A 496 33.27 15.92 2.00
C THR A 496 32.17 15.63 0.98
N THR A 497 32.09 14.41 0.47
CA THR A 497 31.08 13.99 -0.49
C THR A 497 30.60 12.59 -0.13
N ILE A 498 29.29 12.39 -0.19
CA ILE A 498 28.63 11.11 0.00
C ILE A 498 27.72 10.83 -1.19
N THR A 499 27.34 9.56 -1.36
CA THR A 499 26.31 9.17 -2.33
C THR A 499 25.28 8.30 -1.63
N LEU A 500 24.03 8.74 -1.70
CA LEU A 500 22.89 8.09 -1.08
C LEU A 500 22.30 7.02 -2.01
N ALA A 501 22.18 5.80 -1.51
CA ALA A 501 21.45 4.71 -2.13
C ALA A 501 20.04 4.59 -1.53
N GLY A 502 19.05 4.29 -2.39
CA GLY A 502 17.66 4.12 -1.95
C GLY A 502 17.04 5.40 -1.39
N GLY A 503 17.38 6.55 -1.97
CA GLY A 503 16.88 7.86 -1.54
C GLY A 503 15.37 7.97 -1.60
N VAL A 504 14.77 8.51 -0.54
CA VAL A 504 13.34 8.82 -0.43
C VAL A 504 13.20 10.31 -0.15
N ASP A 505 12.31 10.98 -0.89
CA ASP A 505 11.94 12.39 -0.72
C ASP A 505 13.14 13.38 -0.79
N LEU A 506 14.20 13.03 -1.53
CA LEU A 506 15.45 13.81 -1.59
C LEU A 506 15.30 15.20 -2.23
N ASP A 507 14.17 15.47 -2.90
CA ASP A 507 13.83 16.75 -3.53
C ASP A 507 13.13 17.75 -2.59
N LEU A 508 12.71 17.31 -1.40
CA LEU A 508 12.01 18.16 -0.42
C LEU A 508 12.87 19.09 0.45
N PRO A 509 14.05 18.69 0.97
CA PRO A 509 14.77 19.50 1.96
C PRO A 509 15.36 20.77 1.36
N THR A 510 15.33 21.86 2.13
CA THR A 510 15.99 23.13 1.75
C THR A 510 17.47 23.06 2.10
N ILE A 511 18.34 23.16 1.10
CA ILE A 511 19.80 23.14 1.27
C ILE A 511 20.34 24.57 1.49
N PRO A 512 21.27 24.81 2.43
CA PRO A 512 21.91 23.82 3.29
C PRO A 512 21.00 23.34 4.43
N CYS A 513 21.11 22.06 4.78
CA CYS A 513 20.37 21.46 5.90
C CYS A 513 21.25 20.59 6.80
N ALA A 514 20.74 20.26 7.99
CA ALA A 514 21.35 19.26 8.87
C ALA A 514 20.99 17.84 8.43
N ALA A 515 21.96 16.94 8.46
CA ALA A 515 21.73 15.51 8.32
C ALA A 515 22.35 14.71 9.46
N LEU A 516 21.68 13.66 9.92
CA LEU A 516 22.21 12.69 10.89
C LEU A 516 22.70 11.45 10.16
N ILE A 517 23.94 11.05 10.43
CA ILE A 517 24.52 9.77 10.01
C ILE A 517 24.95 9.05 11.28
N ASP A 518 24.29 7.94 11.62
CA ASP A 518 24.45 7.27 12.91
C ASP A 518 24.26 8.24 14.10
N ALA A 519 25.37 8.70 14.71
CA ALA A 519 25.38 9.68 15.81
C ALA A 519 26.06 11.02 15.44
N GLU A 520 26.47 11.21 14.19
CA GLU A 520 27.10 12.45 13.71
C GLU A 520 26.09 13.34 12.98
N ILE A 521 26.03 14.62 13.35
CA ILE A 521 25.32 15.64 12.57
C ILE A 521 26.28 16.27 11.58
N VAL A 522 25.94 16.21 10.29
CA VAL A 522 26.66 16.86 9.19
C VAL A 522 25.80 17.97 8.60
N ARG A 523 26.44 18.97 7.99
CA ARG A 523 25.75 19.96 7.14
C ARG A 523 25.79 19.46 5.71
N VAL A 524 24.66 19.40 5.03
CA VAL A 524 24.58 19.12 3.60
C VAL A 524 24.59 20.46 2.88
N ASP A 525 25.66 20.73 2.13
CA ASP A 525 25.85 21.98 1.37
C ASP A 525 25.27 21.89 -0.06
N GLY A 526 25.01 20.67 -0.54
CA GLY A 526 24.51 20.39 -1.88
C GLY A 526 23.97 18.96 -1.94
N LEU A 527 22.86 18.76 -2.65
CA LEU A 527 22.24 17.44 -2.87
C LEU A 527 21.63 17.40 -4.27
N ASP A 528 22.02 16.41 -5.08
CA ASP A 528 21.35 16.08 -6.33
C ASP A 528 20.32 14.96 -6.06
N PRO A 529 19.01 15.24 -6.15
CA PRO A 529 17.98 14.26 -5.84
C PRO A 529 17.88 13.11 -6.86
N VAL A 530 18.46 13.26 -8.06
CA VAL A 530 18.44 12.22 -9.11
C VAL A 530 19.60 11.25 -8.91
N THR A 531 20.81 11.77 -8.68
CA THR A 531 22.01 10.92 -8.52
C THR A 531 22.26 10.50 -7.07
N GLY A 532 21.65 11.19 -6.10
CA GLY A 532 21.87 10.97 -4.66
C GLY A 532 23.21 11.47 -4.15
N ILE A 533 23.99 12.19 -4.97
CA ILE A 533 25.29 12.75 -4.60
C ILE A 533 25.05 13.98 -3.72
N ALA A 534 25.70 14.02 -2.56
CA ALA A 534 25.62 15.14 -1.64
C ALA A 534 27.00 15.61 -1.20
N THR A 535 27.21 16.93 -1.14
CA THR A 535 28.39 17.55 -0.54
C THR A 535 28.10 17.87 0.92
N ILE A 536 28.99 17.44 1.82
CA ILE A 536 28.79 17.54 3.27
C ILE A 536 29.96 18.23 3.97
N ALA A 537 29.66 18.86 5.10
CA ALA A 537 30.62 19.33 6.08
C ALA A 537 30.37 18.61 7.43
N ARG A 538 31.45 18.18 8.08
CA ARG A 538 31.44 17.15 9.14
C ARG A 538 31.42 17.73 10.56
N GLY A 539 30.92 16.96 11.52
CA GLY A 539 30.97 17.31 12.96
C GLY A 539 30.30 18.64 13.31
N CYS A 540 29.05 18.82 12.89
CA CYS A 540 28.25 19.99 13.22
C CYS A 540 27.58 19.86 14.60
N VAL A 541 27.11 20.99 15.13
CA VAL A 541 26.38 21.06 16.42
C VAL A 541 27.25 20.48 17.56
N ASP A 542 26.71 19.56 18.34
CA ASP A 542 27.33 18.90 19.49
C ASP A 542 28.03 17.57 19.12
N THR A 543 28.28 17.35 17.83
CA THR A 543 28.88 16.12 17.31
C THR A 543 30.28 16.34 16.73
N VAL A 544 31.03 15.27 16.52
CA VAL A 544 32.38 15.23 15.94
C VAL A 544 32.42 14.31 14.71
N PRO A 545 33.36 14.49 13.76
CA PRO A 545 33.47 13.58 12.62
C PRO A 545 33.85 12.16 13.03
N ALA A 546 33.16 11.17 12.46
CA ALA A 546 33.42 9.74 12.66
C ALA A 546 33.45 8.97 11.33
N PRO A 547 34.13 7.82 11.24
CA PRO A 547 34.02 6.97 10.06
C PRO A 547 32.65 6.29 10.07
N HIS A 548 32.01 6.18 8.89
CA HIS A 548 30.71 5.53 8.74
C HIS A 548 30.77 4.40 7.73
N ALA A 549 30.09 3.29 8.02
CA ALA A 549 30.05 2.13 7.14
C ALA A 549 29.09 2.33 5.96
N ALA A 550 29.32 1.60 4.86
CA ALA A 550 28.34 1.48 3.79
C ALA A 550 27.03 0.90 4.35
N GLY A 551 25.89 1.45 3.94
CA GLY A 551 24.57 1.09 4.46
C GLY A 551 24.11 1.90 5.67
N ALA A 552 24.94 2.75 6.27
CA ALA A 552 24.55 3.63 7.37
C ALA A 552 23.37 4.54 6.97
N GLN A 553 22.44 4.76 7.89
CA GLN A 553 21.24 5.56 7.61
C GLN A 553 21.57 7.05 7.66
N VAL A 554 21.19 7.76 6.60
CA VAL A 554 21.27 9.21 6.51
C VAL A 554 19.86 9.80 6.61
N TRP A 555 19.68 10.76 7.51
CA TRP A 555 18.41 11.44 7.80
C TRP A 555 18.56 12.94 7.61
N LEU A 556 17.75 13.57 6.77
CA LEU A 556 17.77 15.02 6.56
C LEU A 556 16.78 15.67 7.55
N LEU A 557 17.30 16.21 8.65
CA LEU A 557 16.57 16.39 9.91
C LEU A 557 15.58 17.56 9.90
N ASP A 558 15.92 18.63 9.18
CA ASP A 558 15.58 19.97 9.62
C ASP A 558 14.09 20.20 9.93
N ASP A 559 13.21 20.12 8.92
CA ASP A 559 11.77 20.28 9.11
C ASP A 559 11.04 18.94 9.37
N TYR A 560 11.79 17.85 9.59
CA TYR A 560 11.27 16.49 9.51
C TYR A 560 11.54 15.65 10.76
N THR A 561 11.78 16.31 11.89
CA THR A 561 11.90 15.65 13.19
C THR A 561 10.55 15.70 13.91
N GLY A 562 9.95 14.54 14.18
CA GLY A 562 8.75 14.44 14.98
C GLY A 562 9.04 14.69 16.46
N SER A 563 8.12 15.33 17.17
CA SER A 563 8.33 15.75 18.56
C SER A 563 7.27 15.20 19.51
N ASP A 564 7.68 15.05 20.77
CA ASP A 564 6.81 14.84 21.93
C ASP A 564 6.72 16.13 22.74
N SER A 565 5.54 16.47 23.25
CA SER A 565 5.32 17.66 24.09
C SER A 565 5.71 17.49 25.56
N ARG A 566 6.10 16.29 25.99
CA ARG A 566 6.53 15.99 27.37
C ARG A 566 8.03 16.27 27.57
N GLN A 567 8.35 16.94 28.68
CA GLN A 567 9.71 17.05 29.22
C GLN A 567 10.08 15.76 29.98
N TYR A 568 11.31 15.29 29.77
CA TYR A 568 11.91 14.13 30.41
C TYR A 568 13.13 14.53 31.24
N ALA A 569 13.53 13.66 32.17
CA ALA A 569 14.73 13.84 32.99
C ALA A 569 15.93 13.07 32.41
N PRO A 570 17.18 13.45 32.76
CA PRO A 570 18.36 12.70 32.35
C PRO A 570 18.31 11.25 32.85
N ALA A 571 18.90 10.34 32.07
CA ALA A 571 18.90 8.88 32.25
C ALA A 571 17.54 8.18 32.11
N GLU A 572 16.45 8.88 31.81
CA GLU A 572 15.18 8.23 31.46
C GLU A 572 15.26 7.57 30.08
N VAL A 573 14.76 6.33 29.98
CA VAL A 573 14.57 5.64 28.71
C VAL A 573 13.15 5.90 28.22
N VAL A 574 13.04 6.64 27.12
CA VAL A 574 11.76 6.95 26.49
C VAL A 574 11.58 6.02 25.30
N THR A 575 10.43 5.36 25.23
CA THR A 575 10.06 4.49 24.10
C THR A 575 8.86 5.09 23.37
N ALA A 576 8.91 5.09 22.04
CA ALA A 576 7.87 5.65 21.19
C ALA A 576 7.41 4.67 20.10
N GLU A 577 6.10 4.69 19.83
CA GLU A 577 5.44 4.04 18.72
C GLU A 577 4.97 5.11 17.72
N LEU A 578 5.32 4.92 16.45
CA LEU A 578 4.98 5.86 15.37
C LEU A 578 3.74 5.35 14.62
N LEU A 579 2.61 6.02 14.83
CA LEU A 579 1.33 5.60 14.29
C LEU A 579 1.06 6.35 12.99
N THR A 580 1.33 5.69 11.86
CA THR A 580 1.13 6.22 10.51
C THR A 580 -0.32 6.66 10.28
N HIS A 581 -0.50 7.84 9.72
CA HIS A 581 -1.80 8.39 9.35
C HIS A 581 -1.92 8.50 7.82
N THR A 582 -3.02 7.99 7.29
CA THR A 582 -3.41 8.09 5.88
C THR A 582 -4.74 8.83 5.79
N PRO A 583 -5.21 9.26 4.60
CA PRO A 583 -6.53 9.88 4.47
C PRO A 583 -7.71 9.03 4.96
N SER A 584 -7.52 7.72 5.14
CA SER A 584 -8.61 6.78 5.43
C SER A 584 -8.47 6.02 6.76
N ALA A 585 -7.28 6.00 7.37
CA ALA A 585 -6.96 5.21 8.55
C ALA A 585 -5.75 5.74 9.32
N THR A 586 -5.71 5.45 10.62
CA THR A 586 -4.51 5.52 11.47
C THR A 586 -4.03 4.10 11.75
N LEU A 587 -2.72 3.88 11.84
CA LEU A 587 -2.12 2.61 12.19
C LEU A 587 -2.60 2.14 13.57
N ASP A 588 -2.95 0.86 13.66
CA ASP A 588 -3.26 0.21 14.94
C ASP A 588 -1.98 0.12 15.80
N PRO A 589 -1.98 0.62 17.06
CA PRO A 589 -0.83 0.54 17.95
C PRO A 589 -0.25 -0.87 18.11
N SER A 590 -1.07 -1.92 18.03
CA SER A 590 -0.59 -3.31 18.12
C SER A 590 0.30 -3.76 16.96
N LEU A 591 0.30 -3.00 15.86
CA LEU A 591 1.15 -3.24 14.69
C LEU A 591 2.38 -2.32 14.65
N ALA A 592 2.49 -1.36 15.59
CA ALA A 592 3.61 -0.43 15.64
C ALA A 592 4.88 -1.14 16.13
N THR A 593 6.02 -0.77 15.56
CA THR A 593 7.34 -1.21 16.05
C THR A 593 7.90 -0.10 16.94
N PRO A 594 8.23 -0.37 18.21
CA PRO A 594 8.73 0.66 19.11
C PRO A 594 10.19 1.04 18.80
N VAL A 595 10.51 2.32 19.00
CA VAL A 595 11.88 2.87 19.00
C VAL A 595 12.17 3.55 20.34
N SER A 596 13.41 3.53 20.80
CA SER A 596 13.77 4.05 22.13
C SER A 596 15.04 4.88 22.12
N VAL A 597 15.10 5.87 23.01
CA VAL A 597 16.29 6.67 23.29
C VAL A 597 16.46 6.86 24.80
N THR A 598 17.71 6.92 25.25
CA THR A 598 18.05 7.27 26.64
C THR A 598 18.44 8.73 26.68
N MET A 599 17.81 9.51 27.57
CA MET A 599 18.08 10.93 27.73
C MET A 599 19.44 11.16 28.40
N ASP A 600 20.26 12.04 27.85
CA ASP A 600 21.63 12.33 28.27
C ASP A 600 21.88 13.85 28.45
N GLN A 601 20.81 14.64 28.61
CA GLN A 601 20.89 16.09 28.84
C GLN A 601 21.59 16.83 27.70
N ARG A 602 21.36 16.37 26.48
CA ARG A 602 22.09 16.80 25.28
C ARG A 602 22.01 18.32 25.06
N MET A 603 20.84 18.91 25.33
CA MET A 603 20.62 20.34 25.11
C MET A 603 21.49 21.24 26.00
N ASP A 604 21.93 20.76 27.18
CA ASP A 604 22.71 21.59 28.11
C ASP A 604 24.21 21.28 28.14
N ARG A 605 24.67 20.26 27.40
CA ARG A 605 26.11 20.00 27.25
C ARG A 605 26.81 21.04 26.36
N PRO A 606 28.07 21.42 26.66
CA PRO A 606 28.85 22.30 25.78
C PRO A 606 29.18 21.58 24.46
N TYR A 607 29.36 22.34 23.38
CA TYR A 607 29.79 21.76 22.10
C TYR A 607 31.24 21.25 22.20
N PRO A 608 31.58 20.13 21.52
CA PRO A 608 32.94 19.63 21.48
C PRO A 608 33.85 20.62 20.74
N PRO A 609 35.15 20.69 21.08
CA PRO A 609 36.08 21.58 20.39
C PRO A 609 36.16 21.27 18.89
N GLY A 610 36.37 22.33 18.09
CA GLY A 610 36.57 22.24 16.65
C GLY A 610 38.06 22.29 16.28
N ASN A 611 38.33 22.11 14.99
CA ASN A 611 39.60 22.37 14.30
C ASN A 611 40.82 21.82 15.06
N VAL A 612 40.68 20.60 15.58
CA VAL A 612 41.73 19.96 16.36
C VAL A 612 42.88 19.61 15.43
N ALA A 613 44.08 20.03 15.83
CA ALA A 613 45.32 19.70 15.16
C ALA A 613 46.40 19.32 16.18
N ILE A 614 47.20 18.31 15.85
CA ILE A 614 48.37 17.89 16.63
C ILE A 614 49.58 18.15 15.77
N ASN A 615 50.54 18.92 16.29
CA ASN A 615 51.72 19.36 15.56
C ASN A 615 51.37 20.04 14.21
N GLY A 616 50.22 20.72 14.16
CA GLY A 616 49.71 21.41 12.97
C GLY A 616 48.93 20.54 11.98
N GLN A 617 48.76 19.24 12.24
CA GLN A 617 48.01 18.32 11.37
C GLN A 617 46.66 17.93 11.99
N SER A 618 45.58 17.99 11.22
CA SER A 618 44.23 17.70 11.75
C SER A 618 43.97 16.21 11.98
N TRP A 619 44.40 15.36 11.06
CA TRP A 619 44.32 13.89 11.16
C TRP A 619 45.69 13.28 10.86
N PRO A 620 46.64 13.35 11.81
CA PRO A 620 48.00 12.84 11.61
C PRO A 620 48.00 11.32 11.50
N ALA A 621 48.71 10.75 10.53
CA ALA A 621 48.98 9.31 10.48
C ALA A 621 50.21 8.94 11.33
N LEU A 622 51.17 9.87 11.46
CA LEU A 622 52.43 9.73 12.19
C LEU A 622 52.69 10.99 13.02
N LEU A 623 53.14 10.80 14.26
CA LEU A 623 53.57 11.84 15.18
C LEU A 623 55.01 11.57 15.62
N THR A 624 55.79 12.63 15.79
CA THR A 624 57.19 12.55 16.23
C THR A 624 57.49 13.68 17.21
N GLY A 625 58.38 13.44 18.17
CA GLY A 625 58.85 14.46 19.11
C GLY A 625 57.78 14.96 20.07
N ASP A 626 57.86 16.24 20.45
CA ASP A 626 56.89 16.86 21.36
C ASP A 626 55.52 17.01 20.68
N LEU A 627 54.47 16.78 21.46
CA LEU A 627 53.08 16.90 21.03
C LEU A 627 52.55 18.28 21.45
N THR A 628 52.11 19.07 20.48
CA THR A 628 51.35 20.30 20.69
C THR A 628 49.99 20.15 20.05
N THR A 629 48.94 20.18 20.86
CA THR A 629 47.55 20.09 20.38
C THR A 629 46.91 21.47 20.42
N THR A 630 46.31 21.89 19.31
CA THR A 630 45.53 23.11 19.20
C THR A 630 44.10 22.79 18.78
N TRP A 631 43.14 23.62 19.18
CA TRP A 631 41.73 23.48 18.81
C TRP A 631 41.07 24.86 18.70
N ALA A 632 39.85 24.90 18.21
CA ALA A 632 38.99 26.07 18.14
C ALA A 632 37.84 25.95 19.14
N HIS A 633 37.48 27.06 19.78
CA HIS A 633 36.27 27.11 20.58
C HIS A 633 35.00 26.95 19.72
N ARG A 634 33.99 26.32 20.30
CA ARG A 634 32.64 26.21 19.76
C ARG A 634 31.65 26.57 20.86
N ASP A 635 30.67 27.39 20.52
CA ASP A 635 29.68 27.95 21.42
C ASP A 635 28.28 27.59 20.93
N ARG A 636 27.54 26.88 21.79
CA ARG A 636 26.20 26.41 21.48
C ARG A 636 25.19 27.54 21.27
N LEU A 637 25.30 28.61 22.05
CA LEU A 637 24.40 29.75 22.03
C LEU A 637 24.66 30.62 20.79
N LEU A 638 25.93 30.83 20.43
CA LEU A 638 26.31 31.62 19.25
C LEU A 638 26.12 30.88 17.92
N GLN A 639 26.08 29.54 17.96
CA GLN A 639 25.88 28.69 16.79
C GLN A 639 24.43 28.18 16.65
N ALA A 640 23.49 28.68 17.45
CA ALA A 640 22.12 28.16 17.50
C ALA A 640 21.38 28.26 16.15
N ASP A 641 21.68 29.27 15.35
CA ASP A 641 21.09 29.54 14.03
C ASP A 641 21.97 29.10 12.85
N GLN A 642 23.15 28.50 13.12
CA GLN A 642 24.14 28.17 12.11
C GLN A 642 24.69 26.75 12.26
N LEU A 643 24.73 26.01 11.15
CA LEU A 643 25.43 24.74 11.08
C LEU A 643 26.91 24.99 10.80
N ILE A 644 27.71 25.16 11.86
CA ILE A 644 29.16 25.31 11.74
C ILE A 644 29.82 23.95 11.88
N ASP A 645 30.61 23.55 10.90
CA ASP A 645 31.34 22.28 10.85
C ASP A 645 32.61 22.32 11.70
N THR A 646 33.21 21.15 11.90
CA THR A 646 34.35 21.02 12.80
C THR A 646 35.57 21.82 12.34
N THR A 647 35.74 22.12 11.05
CA THR A 647 36.95 22.77 10.53
C THR A 647 36.94 24.29 10.64
N ALA A 648 35.82 24.86 11.08
CA ALA A 648 35.66 26.30 11.20
C ALA A 648 36.64 26.93 12.19
N THR A 649 36.88 28.23 11.98
CA THR A 649 37.66 29.04 12.91
C THR A 649 36.96 29.18 14.26
N ASP A 650 37.69 29.67 15.25
CA ASP A 650 37.20 29.89 16.61
C ASP A 650 35.88 30.69 16.67
N VAL A 651 34.85 30.12 17.31
CA VAL A 651 33.53 30.74 17.51
C VAL A 651 33.35 31.19 18.96
N GLY A 652 34.44 31.49 19.66
CA GLY A 652 34.41 31.80 21.09
C GLY A 652 33.93 30.62 21.94
N PRO A 653 34.27 30.57 23.23
CA PRO A 653 33.68 29.61 24.14
C PRO A 653 32.44 30.21 24.79
N GLU A 654 31.47 29.36 25.07
CA GLU A 654 30.45 29.72 26.04
C GLU A 654 31.13 30.01 27.40
N SER A 655 30.64 31.02 28.12
CA SER A 655 31.26 31.46 29.38
C SER A 655 31.42 30.30 30.35
N GLY A 656 32.64 30.13 30.90
CA GLY A 656 32.97 29.04 31.82
C GLY A 656 33.39 27.73 31.17
N THR A 657 33.43 27.64 29.82
CA THR A 657 33.94 26.45 29.13
C THR A 657 35.44 26.28 29.34
N THR A 658 35.84 25.07 29.71
CA THR A 658 37.25 24.62 29.80
C THR A 658 37.42 23.30 29.05
N TYR A 659 38.65 22.85 28.85
CA TYR A 659 38.94 21.61 28.12
C TYR A 659 39.71 20.62 28.98
N THR A 660 39.49 19.34 28.68
CA THR A 660 40.32 18.24 29.19
C THR A 660 41.01 17.55 28.04
N TRP A 661 42.34 17.48 28.11
CA TRP A 661 43.21 16.83 27.14
C TRP A 661 43.81 15.57 27.76
N ARG A 662 43.73 14.44 27.06
CA ARG A 662 44.33 13.18 27.50
C ARG A 662 45.14 12.57 26.37
N VAL A 663 46.25 11.93 26.73
CA VAL A 663 47.06 11.14 25.79
C VAL A 663 47.25 9.73 26.33
N PHE A 664 47.08 8.77 25.43
CA PHE A 664 47.24 7.36 25.68
C PHE A 664 48.26 6.78 24.69
N PHE A 665 49.04 5.81 25.15
CA PHE A 665 49.91 5.01 24.30
C PHE A 665 49.55 3.54 24.46
N ASP A 666 49.28 2.87 23.34
CA ASP A 666 48.83 1.46 23.30
C ASP A 666 47.69 1.15 24.30
N GLY A 667 46.76 2.11 24.42
CA GLY A 667 45.60 2.02 25.30
C GLY A 667 45.84 2.38 26.77
N THR A 668 47.07 2.69 27.18
CA THR A 668 47.41 3.11 28.55
C THR A 668 47.41 4.63 28.65
N LEU A 669 46.68 5.20 29.62
CA LEU A 669 46.68 6.64 29.89
C LEU A 669 48.06 7.07 30.37
N GLU A 670 48.70 7.97 29.65
CA GLU A 670 50.00 8.51 30.03
C GLU A 670 49.87 9.87 30.72
N HIS A 671 49.02 10.76 30.20
CA HIS A 671 48.79 12.07 30.79
C HIS A 671 47.36 12.56 30.60
N SER A 672 46.88 13.35 31.57
CA SER A 672 45.58 14.00 31.57
C SER A 672 45.73 15.40 32.15
N GLU A 673 45.49 16.41 31.33
CA GLU A 673 45.42 17.82 31.75
C GLU A 673 43.95 18.26 31.72
N THR A 674 43.48 18.90 32.78
CA THR A 674 42.07 19.28 32.95
C THR A 674 41.93 20.78 33.18
N ALA A 675 40.72 21.33 32.99
CA ALA A 675 40.40 22.73 33.25
C ALA A 675 41.25 23.74 32.44
N ILE A 676 41.60 23.37 31.20
CA ILE A 676 42.37 24.22 30.28
C ILE A 676 41.45 25.35 29.77
N PRO A 677 41.74 26.64 30.01
CA PRO A 677 40.86 27.73 29.58
C PRO A 677 41.11 28.19 28.14
N GLY A 678 42.25 27.81 27.55
CA GLY A 678 42.68 28.25 26.22
C GLY A 678 42.37 27.24 25.11
N THR A 679 42.97 27.50 23.95
CA THR A 679 42.80 26.75 22.70
C THR A 679 43.99 25.86 22.34
N ALA A 680 44.91 25.64 23.30
CA ALA A 680 46.10 24.84 23.07
C ALA A 680 46.61 24.18 24.36
N PHE A 681 47.25 23.03 24.19
CA PHE A 681 48.02 22.34 25.21
C PHE A 681 49.32 21.79 24.60
N GLY A 682 50.40 21.90 25.37
CA GLY A 682 51.74 21.49 24.96
C GLY A 682 52.74 22.66 24.97
N PRO A 683 54.02 22.39 24.61
CA PRO A 683 54.52 21.09 24.19
C PRO A 683 54.50 20.05 25.33
N TYR A 684 54.08 18.83 25.01
CA TYR A 684 54.14 17.67 25.89
C TYR A 684 55.10 16.65 25.29
N THR A 685 56.10 16.22 26.07
CA THR A 685 57.06 15.20 25.63
C THR A 685 56.60 13.81 26.11
N PRO A 686 56.21 12.89 25.21
CA PRO A 686 55.89 11.53 25.57
C PRO A 686 57.08 10.80 26.22
N THR A 687 56.77 9.94 27.19
CA THR A 687 57.69 8.99 27.81
C THR A 687 57.68 7.63 27.13
N ALA A 688 56.66 7.36 26.29
CA ALA A 688 56.62 6.22 25.39
C ALA A 688 57.73 6.30 24.32
N THR A 689 58.22 5.13 23.90
CA THR A 689 59.24 5.00 22.84
C THR A 689 58.55 5.01 21.47
N ASP A 690 57.91 3.92 21.05
CA ASP A 690 57.10 3.89 19.83
C ASP A 690 55.77 3.17 20.12
N GLY A 691 54.70 3.53 19.43
CA GLY A 691 53.39 2.88 19.61
C GLY A 691 52.21 3.65 19.03
N LEU A 692 51.00 3.18 19.28
CA LEU A 692 49.78 3.87 18.88
C LEU A 692 49.46 4.98 19.89
N CYS A 693 49.63 6.23 19.48
CA CYS A 693 49.22 7.40 20.25
C CYS A 693 47.74 7.72 20.00
N ARG A 694 46.97 7.87 21.08
CA ARG A 694 45.59 8.35 21.05
C ARG A 694 45.47 9.59 21.91
N ILE A 695 45.09 10.71 21.30
CA ILE A 695 44.75 11.95 22.00
C ILE A 695 43.23 12.09 22.04
N GLU A 696 42.71 12.38 23.23
CA GLU A 696 41.30 12.66 23.49
C GLU A 696 41.14 14.10 23.98
N LEU A 697 40.13 14.80 23.48
CA LEU A 697 39.85 16.19 23.83
C LEU A 697 38.34 16.41 23.97
N GLU A 698 37.92 16.91 25.13
CA GLU A 698 36.52 17.20 25.44
C GLU A 698 36.36 18.61 26.06
N ALA A 699 35.19 19.22 25.86
CA ALA A 699 34.84 20.48 26.52
C ALA A 699 34.09 20.20 27.82
N GLN A 700 34.21 21.10 28.80
CA GLN A 700 33.54 21.00 30.09
C GLN A 700 33.00 22.37 30.52
N ARG A 701 31.73 22.42 30.92
CA ARG A 701 31.04 23.62 31.43
C ARG A 701 30.05 23.19 32.51
N ASP A 702 30.02 23.89 33.64
CA ASP A 702 29.06 23.66 34.75
C ASP A 702 28.93 22.20 35.22
N GLY A 703 30.03 21.43 35.15
CA GLY A 703 30.08 20.02 35.53
C GLY A 703 29.64 19.03 34.45
N LEU A 704 29.17 19.51 33.29
CA LEU A 704 28.85 18.70 32.13
C LEU A 704 30.01 18.66 31.14
N THR A 705 30.26 17.49 30.56
CA THR A 705 31.19 17.31 29.42
C THR A 705 30.43 17.40 28.09
N SER A 706 31.14 17.74 27.01
CA SER A 706 30.58 17.69 25.66
C SER A 706 30.00 16.31 25.36
N TRP A 707 28.91 16.28 24.59
CA TRP A 707 28.17 15.03 24.31
C TRP A 707 29.04 14.00 23.59
N GLN A 708 29.91 14.46 22.70
CA GLN A 708 30.96 13.66 22.08
C GLN A 708 32.34 14.25 22.41
N MET A 709 33.37 13.42 22.28
CA MET A 709 34.76 13.82 22.47
C MET A 709 35.52 13.73 21.14
N GLN A 710 36.47 14.64 20.91
CA GLN A 710 37.38 14.56 19.78
C GLN A 710 38.44 13.51 20.08
N VAL A 711 38.69 12.62 19.11
CA VAL A 711 39.75 11.61 19.19
C VAL A 711 40.64 11.74 17.98
N ARG A 712 41.96 11.68 18.20
CA ARG A 712 42.97 11.57 17.15
C ARG A 712 43.89 10.40 17.46
N GLN A 713 44.08 9.53 16.48
CA GLN A 713 44.97 8.38 16.59
C GLN A 713 46.02 8.43 15.51
N ALA A 714 47.27 8.22 15.90
CA ALA A 714 48.41 8.21 15.00
C ALA A 714 49.47 7.24 15.53
N LEU A 715 50.31 6.71 14.65
CA LEU A 715 51.55 6.09 15.09
C LEU A 715 52.47 7.16 15.67
N TYR A 716 53.18 6.84 16.76
CA TYR A 716 54.19 7.69 17.34
C TYR A 716 55.57 7.04 17.20
N ASP A 717 56.52 7.81 16.68
CA ASP A 717 57.93 7.45 16.55
C ASP A 717 58.77 8.45 17.35
N ALA A 718 59.34 8.01 18.47
CA ALA A 718 60.20 8.87 19.31
C ALA A 718 61.54 9.19 18.66
N ALA A 719 61.98 8.37 17.70
CA ALA A 719 63.32 8.39 17.16
C ALA A 719 63.39 9.09 15.78
N GLY A 720 62.25 9.28 15.11
CA GLY A 720 62.09 10.03 13.87
C GLY A 720 62.71 9.32 12.65
N PHE A 721 62.78 7.99 12.65
CA PHE A 721 63.49 7.20 11.65
C PHE A 721 62.62 6.66 10.50
N VAL A 722 61.31 6.91 10.50
CA VAL A 722 60.45 6.51 9.37
C VAL A 722 60.47 7.55 8.25
N GLU A 723 61.60 7.71 7.56
CA GLU A 723 61.62 8.28 6.20
C GLU A 723 61.89 7.16 5.17
N ALA A 724 60.85 6.68 4.50
CA ALA A 724 60.98 6.03 3.20
C ALA A 724 60.92 7.09 2.10
N GLN A 725 61.67 6.87 1.01
CA GLN A 725 62.04 7.84 -0.02
C GLN A 725 60.88 8.50 -0.81
N ASP A 726 59.62 8.17 -0.50
CA ASP A 726 58.41 8.74 -1.11
C ASP A 726 57.26 9.02 -0.08
N ALA A 727 57.56 9.07 1.22
CA ALA A 727 56.60 9.39 2.29
C ALA A 727 55.34 8.48 2.40
N GLU A 728 55.38 7.26 1.86
CA GLU A 728 54.36 6.22 2.11
C GLU A 728 54.82 5.24 3.20
N PRO A 729 53.93 4.82 4.12
CA PRO A 729 54.28 3.89 5.18
C PRO A 729 54.38 2.45 4.64
N LEU A 730 55.31 1.64 5.19
CA LEU A 730 55.49 0.25 4.79
C LEU A 730 54.31 -0.61 5.28
N ILE A 731 53.62 -1.29 4.37
CA ILE A 731 52.47 -2.18 4.64
C ILE A 731 52.76 -3.62 4.17
N THR A 732 52.28 -4.60 4.93
CA THR A 732 52.28 -6.03 4.57
C THR A 732 51.20 -6.34 3.52
N GLU A 733 51.26 -7.53 2.89
CA GLU A 733 50.24 -7.98 1.92
C GLU A 733 48.82 -8.13 2.52
N SER A 734 48.67 -8.15 3.86
CA SER A 734 47.39 -8.12 4.57
C SER A 734 46.91 -6.70 4.92
N GLY A 735 47.68 -5.66 4.60
CA GLY A 735 47.36 -4.26 4.94
C GLY A 735 47.85 -3.80 6.31
N ASP A 736 48.58 -4.64 7.05
CA ASP A 736 49.14 -4.28 8.36
C ASP A 736 50.46 -3.51 8.20
N LEU A 737 50.64 -2.42 8.93
CA LEU A 737 51.83 -1.56 8.87
C LEU A 737 53.07 -2.24 9.50
N ILE A 738 54.21 -2.16 8.82
CA ILE A 738 55.49 -2.74 9.24
C ILE A 738 56.29 -1.69 10.04
N ILE A 739 56.60 -2.02 11.29
CA ILE A 739 57.54 -1.25 12.13
C ILE A 739 58.93 -1.90 11.98
N LEU A 740 59.90 -1.16 11.43
CA LEU A 740 61.32 -1.49 11.57
C LEU A 740 61.78 -0.83 12.86
N GLY A 741 61.89 -1.63 13.93
CA GLY A 741 62.08 -1.12 15.30
C GLY A 741 63.52 -0.75 15.67
#